data_AF-A0A9X1SQX3-F1
#
_entry.id   AF-A0A9X1SQX3-F1
#
_cell.length_a   1.000
_cell.length_b   1.000
_cell.length_c   1.000
_cell.angle_alpha   90.00
_cell.angle_beta   90.00
_cell.angle_gamma   90.00
#
_symmetry.space_group_name_H-M   'P 1'
#
loop_
_entity.id
_entity.type
_entity.pdbx_description
1 polymer ?
#
loop_
_entity_poly.entity_id
_entity_poly.type
_entity_poly.pdbx_seq_one_letter_code
_entity_poly.pdbx_strand_id
1 'polypeptide(L)'
;MVSDNFAPLKSRWPELYQHASLAERYVFSDPHTASIKLRCFAEVLVGVLYRDLSLPCEPSDGFFEKLKYPAFQEVVGDIVLQKLHALRMIGNKAAHGGFIDSGVSLALIGDAYLIGQWFYKTYSGESADSYPPFTAPVEATEQGSPADYRAEQLARAEDELNRLEAAEKAARAEAASSTPAPDQARLDDFKCASAQALDSIDFSSGNTRQHLSIHDAFAGYTLTSGQAELVNQIERFLGSRTESVFLLKGYAGTGKTFITKGLTEYFRAIGRNYVLAAPTGKASKVIASKTQSPAYTLHKTLYAFDDMAEYLDEDTAGTETFKFYAKLAVNTLSVDTVYIVDEASMVADIYQEAEFFRFGSGYLLADLFEFVNLDHNDHSKKVIFIGDDAQLPPVGMNFSPALDAEYLLRHHRVRCSEYELSEVVRQKAHSGILANAQPLRSSLQSKVFNRLTIDLAYPDVEKVEHQALLQRYLDSCGGKINGESIVIAHSNADVGDYNRLIREHFFPGCSQVMPGDKVMAVSNSNAYGFFISNGDFGLIREVLGGVEERTVKLKRRNPESGVVEDIVVPLRFRDVVAGFRDLDGTAHFFPAKIMEDLLYSKEPTLSSDENKALYLDFCMRHKHLLRRTKAFKDALMADPYFNALRLKFGYAITCHKAQGSEWNHVFVKCKSHLPQLTADYFRWLYTAITRTARHLYLLDPPNREPWDAIQMVANPALEMLSATPSPAPAPAPSVAASASAAIAPALQSETFGIPASATMLLALLAEVRRLIAGRGVSIENVLHHQYKEAYLFSREMESARIDIAYNGKSKVTGVAAPYLSELSTELNAVLAELKGLPLADGGPAGVADVHFAKPFLNEFHAKVLSLCAGSGITLHNVAELQWCQRYSFTRDGARAVYDISYNGKDQFTKCQPVVTACSPGTLAAEVGQLLTVGMQA
;
A
#
# COMPACT_ATOMS: atom_id res chain seq x y z
N MET A 1 28.07 -37.97 -37.36
CA MET A 1 27.24 -37.37 -38.42
C MET A 1 26.75 -36.04 -37.89
N VAL A 2 26.71 -34.99 -38.72
CA VAL A 2 26.05 -33.72 -38.33
C VAL A 2 24.57 -34.04 -38.16
N SER A 3 23.99 -33.71 -37.01
CA SER A 3 22.53 -33.81 -36.81
C SER A 3 21.83 -32.88 -37.80
N ASP A 4 20.81 -33.36 -38.50
CA ASP A 4 19.98 -32.56 -39.41
C ASP A 4 18.50 -32.84 -39.10
N ASN A 5 18.11 -32.61 -37.84
CA ASN A 5 16.80 -33.03 -37.32
C ASN A 5 15.63 -32.23 -37.95
N PHE A 6 15.92 -31.11 -38.60
CA PHE A 6 14.93 -30.20 -39.19
C PHE A 6 14.84 -30.29 -40.71
N ALA A 7 15.57 -31.23 -41.35
CA ALA A 7 15.62 -31.39 -42.81
C ALA A 7 14.25 -31.35 -43.52
N PRO A 8 13.16 -31.96 -42.99
CA PRO A 8 11.84 -31.90 -43.63
C PRO A 8 11.28 -30.48 -43.81
N LEU A 9 11.67 -29.52 -42.97
CA LEU A 9 11.20 -28.13 -43.06
C LEU A 9 11.85 -27.37 -44.22
N LYS A 10 13.00 -27.83 -44.73
CA LYS A 10 13.83 -27.11 -45.70
C LYS A 10 13.13 -26.81 -47.03
N SER A 11 12.26 -27.70 -47.49
CA SER A 11 11.60 -27.59 -48.79
C SER A 11 10.47 -26.55 -48.79
N ARG A 12 9.67 -26.52 -47.72
CA ARG A 12 8.45 -25.69 -47.62
C ARG A 12 8.64 -24.43 -46.77
N TRP A 13 9.51 -24.48 -45.76
CA TRP A 13 9.79 -23.38 -44.83
C TRP A 13 11.30 -23.23 -44.60
N PRO A 14 12.06 -22.73 -45.60
CA PRO A 14 13.52 -22.66 -45.54
C PRO A 14 14.05 -21.78 -44.41
N GLU A 15 13.33 -20.72 -44.01
CA GLU A 15 13.71 -19.85 -42.89
C GLU A 15 13.65 -20.59 -41.54
N LEU A 16 12.61 -21.41 -41.32
CA LEU A 16 12.50 -22.25 -40.12
C LEU A 16 13.67 -23.25 -40.04
N TYR A 17 13.96 -23.91 -41.17
CA TYR A 17 15.10 -24.81 -41.26
C TYR A 17 16.43 -24.11 -40.94
N GLN A 18 16.65 -22.92 -41.50
CA GLN A 18 17.89 -22.17 -41.32
C GLN A 18 18.12 -21.82 -39.86
N HIS A 19 17.11 -21.28 -39.15
CA HIS A 19 17.24 -20.94 -37.73
C HIS A 19 17.50 -22.18 -36.87
N ALA A 20 16.76 -23.26 -37.09
CA ALA A 20 16.90 -24.49 -36.31
C ALA A 20 18.25 -25.19 -36.56
N SER A 21 18.70 -25.29 -37.82
CA SER A 21 20.00 -25.87 -38.18
C SER A 21 21.18 -25.06 -37.63
N LEU A 22 21.07 -23.72 -37.62
CA LEU A 22 22.08 -22.87 -36.99
C LEU A 22 22.11 -23.08 -35.47
N ALA A 23 20.97 -23.26 -34.82
CA ALA A 23 20.91 -23.56 -33.40
C ALA A 23 21.61 -24.90 -33.06
N GLU A 24 21.38 -25.95 -33.85
CA GLU A 24 22.06 -27.25 -33.71
C GLU A 24 23.58 -27.13 -33.85
N ARG A 25 24.04 -26.28 -34.76
CA ARG A 25 25.47 -26.04 -34.97
C ARG A 25 26.12 -25.31 -33.80
N TYR A 26 25.39 -24.37 -33.17
CA TYR A 26 25.96 -23.51 -32.14
C TYR A 26 25.80 -24.03 -30.71
N VAL A 27 24.96 -25.03 -30.46
CA VAL A 27 24.57 -25.49 -29.11
C VAL A 27 25.73 -25.71 -28.12
N PHE A 28 26.88 -26.22 -28.58
CA PHE A 28 28.07 -26.41 -27.72
C PHE A 28 29.08 -25.27 -27.84
N SER A 29 29.23 -24.66 -29.03
CA SER A 29 30.24 -23.64 -29.28
C SER A 29 29.84 -22.25 -28.77
N ASP A 30 28.53 -21.96 -28.81
CA ASP A 30 27.90 -20.70 -28.39
C ASP A 30 26.40 -20.96 -28.06
N PRO A 31 26.12 -21.46 -26.84
CA PRO A 31 24.76 -21.72 -26.38
C PRO A 31 23.84 -20.49 -26.42
N HIS A 32 24.38 -19.27 -26.24
CA HIS A 32 23.61 -18.03 -26.31
C HIS A 32 23.05 -17.81 -27.71
N THR A 33 23.92 -17.84 -28.73
CA THR A 33 23.48 -17.71 -30.12
C THR A 33 22.50 -18.83 -30.50
N ALA A 34 22.72 -20.07 -30.04
CA ALA A 34 21.79 -21.16 -30.28
C ALA A 34 20.38 -20.86 -29.74
N SER A 35 20.27 -20.39 -28.49
CA SER A 35 18.99 -20.05 -27.86
C SER A 35 18.28 -18.87 -28.54
N ILE A 36 19.01 -17.85 -29.00
CA ILE A 36 18.42 -16.73 -29.76
C ILE A 36 17.88 -17.23 -31.11
N LYS A 37 18.61 -18.10 -31.81
CA LYS A 37 18.15 -18.68 -33.08
C LYS A 37 16.89 -19.53 -32.91
N LEU A 38 16.76 -20.25 -31.80
CA LEU A 38 15.53 -21.00 -31.48
C LEU A 38 14.34 -20.08 -31.18
N ARG A 39 14.58 -18.90 -30.60
CA ARG A 39 13.54 -17.85 -30.51
C ARG A 39 13.14 -17.35 -31.89
N CYS A 40 14.09 -17.05 -32.78
CA CYS A 40 13.78 -16.65 -34.16
C CYS A 40 12.97 -17.74 -34.90
N PHE A 41 13.32 -19.02 -34.71
CA PHE A 41 12.55 -20.16 -35.22
C PHE A 41 11.09 -20.12 -34.75
N ALA A 42 10.86 -19.91 -33.45
CA ALA A 42 9.52 -19.83 -32.89
C ALA A 42 8.73 -18.62 -33.41
N GLU A 43 9.36 -17.45 -33.53
CA GLU A 43 8.76 -16.24 -34.06
C GLU A 43 8.32 -16.39 -35.52
N VAL A 44 9.20 -16.92 -36.37
CA VAL A 44 8.90 -17.18 -37.79
C VAL A 44 7.76 -18.19 -37.91
N LEU A 45 7.75 -19.25 -37.09
CA LEU A 45 6.71 -20.28 -37.10
C LEU A 45 5.35 -19.70 -36.76
N VAL A 46 5.28 -18.90 -35.68
CA VAL A 46 4.04 -18.20 -35.30
C VAL A 46 3.62 -17.21 -36.38
N GLY A 47 4.56 -16.52 -37.02
CA GLY A 47 4.30 -15.65 -38.16
C GLY A 47 3.65 -16.38 -39.35
N VAL A 48 4.09 -17.61 -39.64
CA VAL A 48 3.48 -18.46 -40.68
C VAL A 48 2.04 -18.83 -40.29
N LEU A 49 1.80 -19.28 -39.06
CA LEU A 49 0.45 -19.63 -38.59
C LEU A 49 -0.52 -18.45 -38.68
N TYR A 50 -0.10 -17.26 -38.25
CA TYR A 50 -0.93 -16.07 -38.32
C TYR A 50 -1.31 -15.68 -39.75
N ARG A 51 -0.37 -15.79 -40.70
CA ARG A 51 -0.65 -15.50 -42.13
C ARG A 51 -1.55 -16.56 -42.74
N ASP A 52 -1.21 -17.84 -42.58
CA ASP A 52 -1.91 -18.93 -43.26
C ASP A 52 -3.35 -19.11 -42.75
N LEU A 53 -3.56 -18.89 -41.45
CA LEU A 53 -4.87 -19.01 -40.81
C LEU A 53 -5.65 -17.70 -40.78
N SER A 54 -5.06 -16.60 -41.28
CA SER A 54 -5.69 -15.26 -41.28
C SER A 54 -6.17 -14.84 -39.88
N LEU A 55 -5.37 -15.11 -38.85
CA LEU A 55 -5.70 -14.77 -37.48
C LEU A 55 -5.63 -13.25 -37.28
N PRO A 56 -6.62 -12.63 -36.62
CA PRO A 56 -6.58 -11.21 -36.31
C PRO A 56 -5.47 -10.93 -35.28
N CYS A 57 -4.86 -9.77 -35.42
CA CYS A 57 -3.73 -9.32 -34.62
C CYS A 57 -3.86 -7.80 -34.45
N GLU A 58 -3.78 -7.30 -33.22
CA GLU A 58 -3.85 -5.85 -32.98
C GLU A 58 -2.52 -5.17 -33.35
N PRO A 59 -2.53 -3.86 -33.68
CA PRO A 59 -1.31 -3.15 -34.09
C PRO A 59 -0.18 -3.15 -33.05
N SER A 60 -0.52 -3.35 -31.77
CA SER A 60 0.42 -3.42 -30.64
C SER A 60 0.99 -4.81 -30.38
N ASP A 61 0.47 -5.86 -31.01
CA ASP A 61 0.76 -7.23 -30.61
C ASP A 61 2.14 -7.68 -31.09
N GLY A 62 3.05 -7.97 -30.16
CA GLY A 62 4.35 -8.60 -30.42
C GLY A 62 4.26 -10.12 -30.44
N PHE A 63 5.42 -10.79 -30.52
CA PHE A 63 5.51 -12.26 -30.47
C PHE A 63 4.77 -12.85 -29.26
N PHE A 64 4.88 -12.19 -28.10
CA PHE A 64 4.25 -12.64 -26.88
C PHE A 64 2.73 -12.50 -26.87
N GLU A 65 2.21 -11.40 -27.39
CA GLU A 65 0.78 -11.10 -27.52
C GLU A 65 0.12 -12.10 -28.48
N LYS A 66 0.83 -12.50 -29.54
CA LYS A 66 0.38 -13.55 -30.46
C LYS A 66 0.19 -14.91 -29.80
N LEU A 67 1.12 -15.32 -28.94
CA LEU A 67 0.98 -16.56 -28.16
C LEU A 67 -0.22 -16.53 -27.21
N LYS A 68 -0.73 -15.34 -26.87
CA LYS A 68 -1.87 -15.17 -25.97
C LYS A 68 -3.22 -15.12 -26.65
N TYR A 69 -3.26 -14.97 -27.97
CA TYR A 69 -4.53 -14.78 -28.67
C TYR A 69 -5.40 -16.04 -28.53
N PRO A 70 -6.65 -15.95 -28.04
CA PRO A 70 -7.46 -17.13 -27.73
C PRO A 70 -7.61 -18.11 -28.90
N ALA A 71 -7.87 -17.61 -30.11
CA ALA A 71 -7.99 -18.48 -31.28
C ALA A 71 -6.67 -19.17 -31.63
N PHE A 72 -5.52 -18.52 -31.39
CA PHE A 72 -4.21 -19.15 -31.57
C PHE A 72 -3.99 -20.28 -30.56
N GLN A 73 -4.35 -20.06 -29.29
CA GLN A 73 -4.22 -21.06 -28.23
C GLN A 73 -5.06 -22.31 -28.52
N GLU A 74 -6.30 -22.13 -28.98
CA GLU A 74 -7.17 -23.24 -29.39
C GLU A 74 -6.61 -24.04 -30.56
N VAL A 75 -5.94 -23.37 -31.50
CA VAL A 75 -5.37 -23.99 -32.72
C VAL A 75 -4.12 -24.80 -32.41
N VAL A 76 -3.26 -24.30 -31.55
CA VAL A 76 -1.92 -24.86 -31.29
C VAL A 76 -1.94 -25.89 -30.16
N GLY A 77 -2.84 -25.74 -29.19
CA GLY A 77 -2.91 -26.59 -28.01
C GLY A 77 -1.87 -26.26 -26.95
N ASP A 78 -2.20 -26.59 -25.69
CA ASP A 78 -1.44 -26.14 -24.51
C ASP A 78 0.01 -26.64 -24.49
N ILE A 79 0.28 -27.86 -24.96
CA ILE A 79 1.61 -28.47 -24.90
C ILE A 79 2.60 -27.75 -25.82
N VAL A 80 2.20 -27.45 -27.06
CA VAL A 80 3.03 -26.73 -28.02
C VAL A 80 3.18 -25.27 -27.58
N LEU A 81 2.11 -24.67 -27.07
CA LEU A 81 2.13 -23.31 -26.53
C LEU A 81 3.15 -23.15 -25.37
N GLN A 82 3.21 -24.13 -24.45
CA GLN A 82 4.20 -24.15 -23.37
C GLN A 82 5.63 -24.17 -23.91
N LYS A 83 5.92 -25.02 -24.91
CA LYS A 83 7.26 -25.10 -25.51
C LYS A 83 7.62 -23.81 -26.27
N LEU A 84 6.67 -23.17 -26.94
CA LEU A 84 6.87 -21.84 -27.56
C LEU A 84 7.21 -20.78 -26.52
N HIS A 85 6.53 -20.79 -25.35
CA HIS A 85 6.88 -19.89 -24.24
C HIS A 85 8.28 -20.16 -23.67
N ALA A 86 8.71 -21.43 -23.59
CA ALA A 86 10.06 -21.78 -23.16
C ALA A 86 11.14 -21.25 -24.13
N LEU A 87 10.97 -21.46 -25.44
CA LEU A 87 11.88 -20.91 -26.46
C LEU A 87 11.95 -19.37 -26.38
N ARG A 88 10.81 -18.71 -26.17
CA ARG A 88 10.74 -17.25 -25.98
C ARG A 88 11.54 -16.80 -24.75
N MET A 89 11.26 -17.38 -23.58
CA MET A 89 11.83 -16.90 -22.31
C MET A 89 13.35 -17.10 -22.25
N ILE A 90 13.83 -18.29 -22.64
CA ILE A 90 15.26 -18.57 -22.63
C ILE A 90 15.98 -17.82 -23.77
N GLY A 91 15.35 -17.66 -24.93
CA GLY A 91 15.88 -16.78 -25.98
C GLY A 91 16.02 -15.33 -25.54
N ASN A 92 15.04 -14.78 -24.81
CA ASN A 92 15.12 -13.44 -24.22
C ASN A 92 16.27 -13.33 -23.22
N LYS A 93 16.40 -14.32 -22.34
CA LYS A 93 17.52 -14.39 -21.39
C LYS A 93 18.87 -14.36 -22.11
N ALA A 94 19.01 -15.15 -23.17
CA ALA A 94 20.23 -15.19 -23.97
C ALA A 94 20.56 -13.83 -24.61
N ALA A 95 19.56 -13.17 -25.21
CA ALA A 95 19.70 -11.86 -25.87
C ALA A 95 19.99 -10.70 -24.90
N HIS A 96 19.63 -10.84 -23.62
CA HIS A 96 19.94 -9.84 -22.58
C HIS A 96 21.19 -10.19 -21.75
N GLY A 97 22.02 -11.13 -22.23
CA GLY A 97 23.30 -11.49 -21.61
C GLY A 97 23.19 -12.40 -20.37
N GLY A 98 22.03 -13.00 -20.12
CA GLY A 98 21.85 -13.97 -19.04
C GLY A 98 22.55 -15.29 -19.35
N PHE A 99 23.20 -15.90 -18.36
CA PHE A 99 23.98 -17.13 -18.54
C PHE A 99 23.13 -18.30 -19.06
N ILE A 100 23.55 -18.89 -20.19
CA ILE A 100 22.96 -20.09 -20.79
C ILE A 100 24.04 -21.18 -20.89
N ASP A 101 23.76 -22.35 -20.33
CA ASP A 101 24.60 -23.53 -20.53
C ASP A 101 24.15 -24.35 -21.76
N SER A 102 25.05 -25.20 -22.26
CA SER A 102 24.77 -26.06 -23.42
C SER A 102 23.70 -27.11 -23.18
N GLY A 103 23.46 -27.52 -21.92
CA GLY A 103 22.39 -28.44 -21.55
C GLY A 103 21.01 -27.82 -21.73
N VAL A 104 20.83 -26.56 -21.33
CA VAL A 104 19.60 -25.79 -21.55
C VAL A 104 19.33 -25.62 -23.05
N SER A 105 20.33 -25.20 -23.83
CA SER A 105 20.17 -25.05 -25.28
C SER A 105 19.88 -26.39 -25.98
N LEU A 106 20.45 -27.50 -25.51
CA LEU A 106 20.17 -28.84 -26.02
C LEU A 106 18.73 -29.27 -25.74
N ALA A 107 18.22 -28.99 -24.53
CA ALA A 107 16.83 -29.24 -24.18
C ALA A 107 15.87 -28.41 -25.07
N LEU A 108 16.20 -27.14 -25.34
CA LEU A 108 15.44 -26.29 -26.25
C LEU A 108 15.45 -26.79 -27.69
N ILE A 109 16.55 -27.36 -28.18
CA ILE A 109 16.60 -28.00 -29.51
C ILE A 109 15.63 -29.18 -29.55
N GLY A 110 15.59 -29.99 -28.50
CA GLY A 110 14.61 -31.07 -28.36
C GLY A 110 13.18 -30.55 -28.42
N ASP A 111 12.87 -29.47 -27.71
CA ASP A 111 11.54 -28.84 -27.77
C ASP A 111 11.21 -28.25 -29.14
N ALA A 112 12.16 -27.56 -29.77
CA ALA A 112 12.00 -27.02 -31.12
C ALA A 112 11.81 -28.13 -32.15
N TYR A 113 12.48 -29.26 -32.00
CA TYR A 113 12.29 -30.45 -32.82
C TYR A 113 10.85 -30.98 -32.70
N LEU A 114 10.32 -31.09 -31.47
CA LEU A 114 8.93 -31.53 -31.26
C LEU A 114 7.92 -30.56 -31.87
N ILE A 115 8.16 -29.25 -31.74
CA ILE A 115 7.34 -28.21 -32.38
C ILE A 115 7.44 -28.33 -33.90
N GLY A 116 8.63 -28.50 -34.46
CA GLY A 116 8.87 -28.66 -35.89
C GLY A 116 8.19 -29.92 -36.46
N GLN A 117 8.23 -31.03 -35.72
CA GLN A 117 7.54 -32.28 -36.05
C GLN A 117 6.03 -32.09 -36.04
N TRP A 118 5.48 -31.48 -34.99
CA TRP A 118 4.05 -31.14 -34.89
C TRP A 118 3.64 -30.26 -36.07
N PHE A 119 4.37 -29.18 -36.32
CA PHE A 119 4.08 -28.24 -37.38
C PHE A 119 4.09 -28.89 -38.77
N TYR A 120 5.10 -29.71 -39.06
CA TYR A 120 5.17 -30.46 -40.32
C TYR A 120 3.95 -31.38 -40.49
N LYS A 121 3.63 -32.19 -39.48
CA LYS A 121 2.49 -33.13 -39.53
C LYS A 121 1.16 -32.44 -39.71
N THR A 122 0.92 -31.35 -39.00
CA THR A 122 -0.35 -30.60 -39.08
C THR A 122 -0.61 -30.09 -40.50
N TYR A 123 0.45 -29.72 -41.23
CA TYR A 123 0.36 -29.21 -42.61
C TYR A 123 0.50 -30.27 -43.71
N SER A 124 1.01 -31.46 -43.40
CA SER A 124 1.21 -32.56 -44.36
C SER A 124 0.15 -33.66 -44.25
N GLY A 125 -0.48 -33.82 -43.08
CA GLY A 125 -1.45 -34.90 -42.81
C GLY A 125 -0.83 -36.30 -42.75
N GLU A 126 0.50 -36.42 -42.66
CA GLU A 126 1.24 -37.69 -42.68
C GLU A 126 1.41 -38.32 -41.27
N SER A 127 1.65 -39.63 -41.22
CA SER A 127 1.86 -40.39 -39.98
C SER A 127 3.22 -40.13 -39.32
N ALA A 128 3.37 -40.54 -38.04
CA ALA A 128 4.57 -40.28 -37.23
C ALA A 128 5.91 -40.70 -37.82
N ASP A 129 5.91 -41.71 -38.68
CA ASP A 129 7.10 -42.31 -39.28
C ASP A 129 7.73 -41.49 -40.43
N SER A 130 7.11 -40.38 -40.88
CA SER A 130 7.66 -39.55 -41.98
C SER A 130 8.65 -38.46 -41.52
N TYR A 131 8.73 -38.18 -40.22
CA TYR A 131 9.70 -37.22 -39.65
C TYR A 131 10.90 -37.99 -39.06
N PRO A 132 12.16 -37.57 -39.32
CA PRO A 132 13.34 -38.32 -38.85
C PRO A 132 13.42 -38.34 -37.32
N PRO A 133 13.84 -39.46 -36.69
CA PRO A 133 13.96 -39.53 -35.24
C PRO A 133 15.02 -38.55 -34.72
N PHE A 134 14.75 -37.97 -33.55
CA PHE A 134 15.66 -37.01 -32.92
C PHE A 134 17.04 -37.62 -32.66
N THR A 135 18.06 -36.98 -33.21
CA THR A 135 19.47 -37.29 -32.96
C THR A 135 20.11 -36.09 -32.27
N ALA A 136 20.50 -36.24 -30.99
CA ALA A 136 21.13 -35.16 -30.25
C ALA A 136 22.40 -34.65 -30.99
N PRO A 137 22.56 -33.34 -31.19
CA PRO A 137 23.80 -32.77 -31.70
C PRO A 137 25.01 -33.25 -30.89
N VAL A 138 26.14 -33.49 -31.56
CA VAL A 138 27.38 -33.94 -30.92
C VAL A 138 28.39 -32.81 -30.90
N GLU A 139 29.10 -32.64 -29.79
CA GLU A 139 30.17 -31.66 -29.65
C GLU A 139 31.29 -31.96 -30.66
N ALA A 140 31.55 -31.03 -31.57
CA ALA A 140 32.66 -31.14 -32.52
C ALA A 140 33.99 -30.93 -31.78
N THR A 141 34.96 -31.81 -32.00
CA THR A 141 36.31 -31.78 -31.38
C THR A 141 37.22 -30.65 -31.89
N GLU A 142 36.68 -29.66 -32.60
CA GLU A 142 37.44 -28.53 -33.14
C GLU A 142 37.62 -27.43 -32.11
N GLN A 143 38.83 -26.84 -32.08
CA GLN A 143 39.19 -25.74 -31.19
C GLN A 143 38.14 -24.62 -31.26
N GLY A 144 37.60 -24.24 -30.09
CA GLY A 144 36.53 -23.25 -29.98
C GLY A 144 36.83 -21.97 -30.78
N SER A 145 35.81 -21.49 -31.50
CA SER A 145 35.88 -20.26 -32.29
C SER A 145 36.43 -19.08 -31.46
N PRO A 146 37.26 -18.18 -32.03
CA PRO A 146 37.80 -17.02 -31.31
C PRO A 146 36.70 -16.19 -30.63
N ALA A 147 36.98 -15.59 -29.47
CA ALA A 147 36.01 -14.81 -28.71
C ALA A 147 35.38 -13.67 -29.54
N ASP A 148 36.16 -13.01 -30.40
CA ASP A 148 35.69 -11.96 -31.31
C ASP A 148 34.68 -12.49 -32.34
N TYR A 149 34.88 -13.72 -32.84
CA TYR A 149 33.95 -14.37 -33.76
C TYR A 149 32.63 -14.71 -33.08
N ARG A 150 32.66 -15.16 -31.81
CA ARG A 150 31.44 -15.41 -31.02
C ARG A 150 30.66 -14.12 -30.74
N ALA A 151 31.35 -13.06 -30.35
CA ALA A 151 30.74 -11.75 -30.14
C ALA A 151 30.09 -11.20 -31.42
N GLU A 152 30.73 -11.38 -32.58
CA GLU A 152 30.16 -10.98 -33.87
C GLU A 152 28.91 -11.81 -34.25
N GLN A 153 28.91 -13.12 -34.00
CA GLN A 153 27.74 -13.97 -34.26
C GLN A 153 26.57 -13.64 -33.32
N LEU A 154 26.85 -13.38 -32.04
CA LEU A 154 25.85 -12.97 -31.07
C LEU A 154 25.20 -11.64 -31.50
N ALA A 155 26.01 -10.63 -31.83
CA ALA A 155 25.52 -9.34 -32.32
C ALA A 155 24.67 -9.49 -33.60
N ARG A 156 25.07 -10.37 -34.53
CA ARG A 156 24.29 -10.67 -35.74
C ARG A 156 22.96 -11.34 -35.41
N ALA A 157 22.92 -12.23 -34.42
CA ALA A 157 21.69 -12.90 -33.99
C ALA A 157 20.74 -11.92 -33.28
N GLU A 158 21.26 -11.04 -32.44
CA GLU A 158 20.51 -9.94 -31.81
C GLU A 158 19.95 -8.97 -32.84
N ASP A 159 20.78 -8.54 -33.80
CA ASP A 159 20.36 -7.68 -34.92
C ASP A 159 19.26 -8.33 -35.77
N GLU A 160 19.37 -9.63 -36.03
CA GLU A 160 18.37 -10.37 -36.80
C GLU A 160 17.04 -10.46 -36.05
N LEU A 161 17.08 -10.73 -34.75
CA LEU A 161 15.90 -10.73 -33.89
C LEU A 161 15.23 -9.34 -33.86
N ASN A 162 16.02 -8.28 -33.68
CA ASN A 162 15.54 -6.89 -33.73
C ASN A 162 14.94 -6.55 -35.11
N ARG A 163 15.52 -7.06 -36.20
CA ARG A 163 14.98 -6.88 -37.56
C ARG A 163 13.68 -7.63 -37.76
N LEU A 164 13.54 -8.85 -37.23
CA LEU A 164 12.27 -9.59 -37.28
C LEU A 164 11.18 -8.79 -36.56
N GLU A 165 11.44 -8.33 -35.34
CA GLU A 165 10.52 -7.48 -34.57
C GLU A 165 10.14 -6.19 -35.33
N ALA A 166 11.12 -5.52 -35.95
CA ALA A 166 10.90 -4.29 -36.70
C ALA A 166 10.18 -4.49 -38.05
N ALA A 167 10.54 -5.55 -38.80
CA ALA A 167 9.90 -5.91 -40.06
C ALA A 167 8.45 -6.32 -39.84
N GLU A 168 8.17 -7.01 -38.75
CA GLU A 168 6.82 -7.33 -38.33
C GLU A 168 6.03 -6.05 -38.00
N LYS A 169 6.63 -5.13 -37.23
CA LYS A 169 6.05 -3.81 -36.95
C LYS A 169 5.76 -2.99 -38.21
N ALA A 170 6.61 -3.09 -39.23
CA ALA A 170 6.43 -2.41 -40.52
C ALA A 170 5.32 -3.06 -41.38
N ALA A 171 5.32 -4.38 -41.53
CA ALA A 171 4.26 -5.13 -42.24
C ALA A 171 2.87 -4.89 -41.60
N ARG A 172 2.83 -4.66 -40.28
CA ARG A 172 1.63 -4.29 -39.50
C ARG A 172 1.09 -2.88 -39.80
N ALA A 173 1.93 -1.92 -40.17
CA ALA A 173 1.48 -0.56 -40.52
C ALA A 173 0.78 -0.51 -41.89
N GLU A 174 1.18 -1.39 -42.82
CA GLU A 174 0.60 -1.51 -44.15
C GLU A 174 -0.69 -2.34 -44.16
N ALA A 175 -0.81 -3.35 -43.30
CA ALA A 175 -1.98 -4.24 -43.19
C ALA A 175 -3.20 -3.62 -42.48
N ALA A 176 -3.06 -2.50 -41.78
CA ALA A 176 -4.13 -1.83 -41.02
C ALA A 176 -5.29 -1.26 -41.89
N SER A 177 -5.24 -1.45 -43.21
CA SER A 177 -6.24 -0.95 -44.15
C SER A 177 -7.20 -2.01 -44.71
N SER A 178 -6.96 -3.32 -44.51
CA SER A 178 -7.86 -4.38 -44.99
C SER A 178 -7.54 -5.73 -44.35
N THR A 179 -8.22 -6.10 -43.25
CA THR A 179 -8.16 -7.49 -42.74
C THR A 179 -9.41 -8.24 -43.19
N PRO A 180 -9.33 -9.25 -44.07
CA PRO A 180 -10.47 -10.12 -44.34
C PRO A 180 -10.84 -10.93 -43.08
N ALA A 181 -12.12 -11.27 -42.93
CA ALA A 181 -12.58 -12.13 -41.85
C ALA A 181 -11.87 -13.51 -41.92
N PRO A 182 -11.57 -14.14 -40.77
CA PRO A 182 -10.90 -15.44 -40.74
C PRO A 182 -11.74 -16.49 -41.47
N ASP A 183 -11.09 -17.31 -42.30
CA ASP A 183 -11.72 -18.45 -42.97
C ASP A 183 -11.95 -19.57 -41.94
N GLN A 184 -13.14 -19.56 -41.34
CA GLN A 184 -13.51 -20.46 -40.24
C GLN A 184 -13.32 -21.94 -40.61
N ALA A 185 -13.57 -22.31 -41.88
CA ALA A 185 -13.41 -23.70 -42.33
C ALA A 185 -11.95 -24.14 -42.28
N ARG A 186 -11.01 -23.29 -42.73
CA ARG A 186 -9.57 -23.57 -42.61
C ARG A 186 -9.09 -23.63 -41.17
N LEU A 187 -9.63 -22.79 -40.31
CA LEU A 187 -9.30 -22.79 -38.89
C LEU A 187 -9.71 -24.12 -38.24
N ASP A 188 -10.92 -24.60 -38.54
CA ASP A 188 -11.45 -25.85 -38.00
C ASP A 188 -10.70 -27.07 -38.57
N ASP A 189 -10.38 -27.09 -39.87
CA ASP A 189 -9.56 -28.13 -40.50
C ASP A 189 -8.17 -28.22 -39.86
N PHE A 190 -7.52 -27.07 -39.65
CA PHE A 190 -6.22 -27.03 -38.98
C PHE A 190 -6.33 -27.49 -37.53
N LYS A 191 -7.36 -27.07 -36.78
CA LYS A 191 -7.59 -27.53 -35.40
C LYS A 191 -7.68 -29.05 -35.33
N CYS A 192 -8.44 -29.67 -36.24
CA CYS A 192 -8.55 -31.12 -36.30
C CYS A 192 -7.21 -31.80 -36.62
N ALA A 193 -6.47 -31.29 -37.60
CA ALA A 193 -5.14 -31.82 -37.95
C ALA A 193 -4.12 -31.65 -36.81
N SER A 194 -4.17 -30.51 -36.12
CA SER A 194 -3.33 -30.20 -34.96
C SER A 194 -3.59 -31.16 -33.80
N ALA A 195 -4.86 -31.43 -33.48
CA ALA A 195 -5.24 -32.39 -32.45
C ALA A 195 -4.74 -33.81 -32.77
N GLN A 196 -4.89 -34.26 -34.02
CA GLN A 196 -4.38 -35.56 -34.47
C GLN A 196 -2.85 -35.64 -34.38
N ALA A 197 -2.16 -34.56 -34.75
CA ALA A 197 -0.70 -34.48 -34.64
C ALA A 197 -0.26 -34.53 -33.16
N LEU A 198 -0.95 -33.82 -32.27
CA LEU A 198 -0.67 -33.80 -30.83
C LEU A 198 -0.79 -35.18 -30.20
N ASP A 199 -1.83 -35.94 -30.54
CA ASP A 199 -2.03 -37.32 -30.03
C ASP A 199 -0.97 -38.31 -30.56
N SER A 200 -0.34 -38.00 -31.69
CA SER A 200 0.65 -38.87 -32.35
C SER A 200 2.11 -38.63 -31.91
N ILE A 201 2.39 -37.60 -31.12
CA ILE A 201 3.74 -37.20 -30.70
C ILE A 201 3.86 -37.31 -29.19
N ASP A 202 4.92 -37.96 -28.72
CA ASP A 202 5.27 -37.95 -27.30
C ASP A 202 6.04 -36.67 -26.95
N PHE A 203 5.37 -35.73 -26.28
CA PHE A 203 5.97 -34.46 -25.87
C PHE A 203 6.69 -34.51 -24.50
N SER A 204 6.79 -35.69 -23.88
CA SER A 204 7.37 -35.87 -22.54
C SER A 204 8.90 -35.75 -22.48
N SER A 205 9.59 -35.71 -23.63
CA SER A 205 11.06 -35.81 -23.71
C SER A 205 11.85 -34.53 -23.36
N GLY A 206 11.19 -33.40 -23.06
CA GLY A 206 11.86 -32.13 -22.75
C GLY A 206 11.85 -31.80 -21.25
N ASN A 207 13.00 -31.95 -20.57
CA ASN A 207 13.21 -31.44 -19.19
C ASN A 207 13.28 -29.90 -19.11
N THR A 208 12.95 -29.17 -20.16
CA THR A 208 13.04 -27.69 -20.26
C THR A 208 12.32 -26.98 -19.12
N ARG A 209 11.24 -27.54 -18.59
CA ARG A 209 10.56 -27.03 -17.39
C ARG A 209 11.46 -26.94 -16.15
N GLN A 210 12.42 -27.85 -16.01
CA GLN A 210 13.38 -27.89 -14.90
C GLN A 210 14.50 -26.84 -15.05
N HIS A 211 14.65 -26.27 -16.25
CA HIS A 211 15.69 -25.29 -16.58
C HIS A 211 15.16 -23.85 -16.61
N LEU A 212 13.85 -23.67 -16.55
CA LEU A 212 13.21 -22.36 -16.44
C LEU A 212 13.20 -21.92 -14.98
N SER A 213 13.77 -20.74 -14.73
CA SER A 213 13.66 -20.04 -13.46
C SER A 213 12.63 -18.91 -13.58
N ILE A 214 12.05 -18.52 -12.45
CA ILE A 214 11.23 -17.31 -12.37
C ILE A 214 12.00 -16.06 -12.83
N HIS A 215 13.32 -16.02 -12.65
CA HIS A 215 14.18 -14.91 -13.11
C HIS A 215 14.11 -14.72 -14.62
N ASP A 216 13.88 -15.79 -15.38
CA ASP A 216 13.84 -15.74 -16.84
C ASP A 216 12.63 -14.94 -17.34
N ALA A 217 11.56 -14.84 -16.54
CA ALA A 217 10.39 -14.02 -16.86
C ALA A 217 10.70 -12.51 -16.76
N PHE A 218 11.79 -12.15 -16.08
CA PHE A 218 12.20 -10.78 -15.84
C PHE A 218 13.49 -10.39 -16.58
N ALA A 219 14.08 -11.29 -17.38
CA ALA A 219 15.40 -11.09 -17.98
C ALA A 219 15.51 -9.85 -18.92
N GLY A 220 14.39 -9.38 -19.47
CA GLY A 220 14.34 -8.15 -20.28
C GLY A 220 14.13 -6.86 -19.49
N TYR A 221 14.14 -6.90 -18.16
CA TYR A 221 13.86 -5.76 -17.29
C TYR A 221 14.94 -5.56 -16.23
N THR A 222 15.21 -4.31 -15.88
CA THR A 222 16.07 -3.96 -14.74
C THR A 222 15.24 -3.97 -13.47
N LEU A 223 15.36 -5.03 -12.68
CA LEU A 223 14.73 -5.13 -11.36
C LEU A 223 15.45 -4.25 -10.34
N THR A 224 14.70 -3.72 -9.37
CA THR A 224 15.32 -3.11 -8.18
C THR A 224 15.88 -4.18 -7.24
N SER A 225 16.73 -3.78 -6.27
CA SER A 225 17.27 -4.70 -5.27
C SER A 225 16.17 -5.45 -4.51
N GLY A 226 15.13 -4.74 -4.09
CA GLY A 226 13.99 -5.36 -3.41
C GLY A 226 13.20 -6.32 -4.30
N GLN A 227 13.02 -5.98 -5.58
CA GLN A 227 12.32 -6.86 -6.52
C GLN A 227 13.12 -8.12 -6.84
N ALA A 228 14.44 -8.02 -7.02
CA ALA A 228 15.29 -9.18 -7.26
C ALA A 228 15.30 -10.14 -6.07
N GLU A 229 15.39 -9.63 -4.84
CA GLU A 229 15.32 -10.46 -3.64
C GLU A 229 13.93 -11.09 -3.45
N LEU A 230 12.86 -10.36 -3.75
CA LEU A 230 11.50 -10.91 -3.76
C LEU A 230 11.39 -12.11 -4.73
N VAL A 231 11.93 -11.98 -5.94
CA VAL A 231 11.91 -13.07 -6.93
C VAL A 231 12.63 -14.32 -6.39
N ASN A 232 13.80 -14.15 -5.75
CA ASN A 232 14.51 -15.25 -5.07
C ASN A 232 13.64 -15.93 -4.01
N GLN A 233 12.93 -15.13 -3.19
CA GLN A 233 12.09 -15.66 -2.12
C GLN A 233 10.86 -16.38 -2.65
N ILE A 234 10.24 -15.88 -3.72
CA ILE A 234 9.12 -16.57 -4.35
C ILE A 234 9.58 -17.89 -4.96
N GLU A 235 10.76 -17.95 -5.60
CA GLU A 235 11.30 -19.21 -6.13
C GLU A 235 11.47 -20.26 -5.01
N ARG A 236 12.08 -19.86 -3.88
CA ARG A 236 12.22 -20.71 -2.69
C ARG A 236 10.87 -21.17 -2.15
N PHE A 237 9.90 -20.26 -2.05
CA PHE A 237 8.54 -20.56 -1.60
C PHE A 237 7.83 -21.57 -2.51
N LEU A 238 7.92 -21.39 -3.83
CA LEU A 238 7.28 -22.29 -4.80
C LEU A 238 7.87 -23.71 -4.76
N GLY A 239 9.15 -23.85 -4.39
CA GLY A 239 9.81 -25.14 -4.15
C GLY A 239 9.64 -25.70 -2.73
N SER A 240 9.23 -24.88 -1.77
CA SER A 240 9.02 -25.26 -0.37
C SER A 240 7.87 -26.25 -0.23
N ARG A 241 8.03 -27.31 0.57
CA ARG A 241 6.94 -28.24 0.92
C ARG A 241 6.20 -27.84 2.20
N THR A 242 6.78 -26.94 3.00
CA THR A 242 6.26 -26.60 4.34
C THR A 242 5.45 -25.32 4.37
N GLU A 243 5.75 -24.36 3.49
CA GLU A 243 5.06 -23.07 3.44
C GLU A 243 4.05 -23.11 2.32
N SER A 244 2.77 -22.92 2.63
CA SER A 244 1.68 -22.95 1.63
C SER A 244 1.21 -21.57 1.24
N VAL A 245 1.52 -20.54 2.03
CA VAL A 245 1.10 -19.15 1.81
C VAL A 245 2.30 -18.21 1.72
N PHE A 246 2.26 -17.28 0.77
CA PHE A 246 3.21 -16.19 0.64
C PHE A 246 2.49 -14.85 0.73
N LEU A 247 3.00 -13.93 1.54
CA LEU A 247 2.47 -12.58 1.70
C LEU A 247 3.39 -11.57 1.01
N LEU A 248 2.95 -11.07 -0.15
CA LEU A 248 3.61 -9.97 -0.84
C LEU A 248 2.97 -8.64 -0.46
N LYS A 249 3.60 -7.96 0.50
CA LYS A 249 3.24 -6.60 0.91
C LYS A 249 4.01 -5.59 0.06
N GLY A 250 3.46 -4.40 -0.11
CA GLY A 250 4.27 -3.32 -0.66
C GLY A 250 3.49 -2.04 -0.87
N TYR A 251 4.24 -0.96 -1.05
CA TYR A 251 3.67 0.38 -1.07
C TYR A 251 2.96 0.62 -2.42
N ALA A 252 2.12 1.65 -2.49
CA ALA A 252 1.61 2.12 -3.78
C ALA A 252 2.78 2.44 -4.74
N GLY A 253 2.79 1.83 -5.93
CA GLY A 253 3.80 2.11 -6.96
C GLY A 253 5.12 1.32 -6.86
N THR A 254 5.23 0.30 -6.01
CA THR A 254 6.45 -0.53 -5.87
C THR A 254 6.59 -1.66 -6.90
N GLY A 255 5.64 -1.76 -7.84
CA GLY A 255 5.69 -2.75 -8.91
C GLY A 255 5.07 -4.11 -8.56
N LYS A 256 4.24 -4.23 -7.52
CA LYS A 256 3.52 -5.48 -7.18
C LYS A 256 2.85 -6.13 -8.40
N THR A 257 2.08 -5.36 -9.17
CA THR A 257 1.42 -5.89 -10.38
C THR A 257 2.41 -6.32 -11.48
N PHE A 258 3.57 -5.66 -11.55
CA PHE A 258 4.64 -6.07 -12.48
C PHE A 258 5.22 -7.44 -12.09
N ILE A 259 5.43 -7.68 -10.79
CA ILE A 259 5.81 -9.00 -10.27
C ILE A 259 4.71 -10.04 -10.56
N THR A 260 3.43 -9.70 -10.35
CA THR A 260 2.31 -10.60 -10.69
C THR A 260 2.28 -10.96 -12.18
N LYS A 261 2.56 -10.01 -13.07
CA LYS A 261 2.67 -10.27 -14.51
C LYS A 261 3.80 -11.27 -14.81
N GLY A 262 4.99 -11.06 -14.25
CA GLY A 262 6.10 -12.00 -14.45
C GLY A 262 5.82 -13.39 -13.87
N LEU A 263 5.11 -13.49 -12.74
CA LEU A 263 4.65 -14.77 -12.17
C LEU A 263 3.71 -15.53 -13.11
N THR A 264 2.71 -14.85 -13.69
CA THR A 264 1.76 -15.51 -14.60
C THR A 264 2.42 -15.90 -15.91
N GLU A 265 3.43 -15.16 -16.37
CA GLU A 265 4.29 -15.54 -17.49
C GLU A 265 5.12 -16.80 -17.19
N TYR A 266 5.76 -16.84 -16.03
CA TYR A 266 6.52 -17.99 -15.57
C TYR A 266 5.64 -19.24 -15.47
N PHE A 267 4.48 -19.16 -14.81
CA PHE A 267 3.57 -20.30 -14.66
C PHE A 267 3.07 -20.85 -16.00
N ARG A 268 2.79 -19.98 -16.98
CA ARG A 268 2.45 -20.41 -18.35
C ARG A 268 3.60 -21.16 -19.02
N ALA A 269 4.83 -20.67 -18.87
CA ALA A 269 5.99 -21.29 -19.51
C ALA A 269 6.31 -22.68 -18.92
N ILE A 270 6.15 -22.86 -17.61
CA ILE A 270 6.34 -24.17 -16.97
C ILE A 270 5.11 -25.07 -17.04
N GLY A 271 3.97 -24.59 -17.56
CA GLY A 271 2.72 -25.33 -17.63
C GLY A 271 2.08 -25.62 -16.28
N ARG A 272 2.27 -24.74 -15.28
CA ARG A 272 1.69 -24.85 -13.93
C ARG A 272 0.39 -24.06 -13.87
N ASN A 273 -0.67 -24.68 -13.36
CA ASN A 273 -1.97 -24.02 -13.22
C ASN A 273 -1.91 -22.88 -12.18
N TYR A 274 -2.60 -21.78 -12.48
CA TYR A 274 -2.75 -20.68 -11.55
C TYR A 274 -4.14 -20.04 -11.69
N VAL A 275 -4.61 -19.45 -10.59
CA VAL A 275 -5.88 -18.71 -10.54
C VAL A 275 -5.60 -17.30 -10.04
N LEU A 276 -6.03 -16.29 -10.80
CA LEU A 276 -6.03 -14.91 -10.35
C LEU A 276 -7.40 -14.55 -9.77
N ALA A 277 -7.40 -14.10 -8.52
CA ALA A 277 -8.58 -13.66 -7.83
C ALA A 277 -8.38 -12.29 -7.19
N ALA A 278 -9.47 -11.55 -7.00
CA ALA A 278 -9.48 -10.33 -6.20
C ALA A 278 -10.79 -10.20 -5.40
N PRO A 279 -10.85 -9.43 -4.30
CA PRO A 279 -12.07 -9.29 -3.50
C PRO A 279 -13.22 -8.58 -4.24
N THR A 280 -12.89 -7.64 -5.14
CA THR A 280 -13.88 -6.84 -5.88
C THR A 280 -13.79 -7.10 -7.38
N GLY A 281 -14.92 -6.93 -8.09
CA GLY A 281 -14.97 -7.10 -9.54
C GLY A 281 -14.04 -6.11 -10.25
N LYS A 282 -14.00 -4.86 -9.79
CA LYS A 282 -13.10 -3.84 -10.35
C LYS A 282 -11.63 -4.23 -10.22
N ALA A 283 -11.19 -4.68 -9.04
CA ALA A 283 -9.82 -5.14 -8.85
C ALA A 283 -9.50 -6.35 -9.75
N SER A 284 -10.45 -7.29 -9.92
CA SER A 284 -10.25 -8.42 -10.84
C SER A 284 -10.13 -7.97 -12.30
N LYS A 285 -10.91 -6.96 -12.74
CA LYS A 285 -10.76 -6.37 -14.09
C LYS A 285 -9.38 -5.72 -14.27
N VAL A 286 -8.91 -4.96 -13.27
CA VAL A 286 -7.61 -4.27 -13.33
C VAL A 286 -6.46 -5.26 -13.40
N ILE A 287 -6.43 -6.29 -12.55
CA ILE A 287 -5.35 -7.29 -12.58
C ILE A 287 -5.42 -8.13 -13.85
N ALA A 288 -6.64 -8.45 -14.35
CA ALA A 288 -6.81 -9.17 -15.62
C ALA A 288 -6.20 -8.38 -16.79
N SER A 289 -6.52 -7.09 -16.90
CA SER A 289 -5.98 -6.20 -17.92
C SER A 289 -4.45 -6.05 -17.81
N LYS A 290 -3.91 -5.89 -16.59
CA LYS A 290 -2.45 -5.70 -16.42
C LYS A 290 -1.63 -6.97 -16.64
N THR A 291 -2.17 -8.14 -16.31
CA THR A 291 -1.49 -9.44 -16.48
C THR A 291 -1.81 -10.09 -17.82
N GLN A 292 -2.86 -9.61 -18.52
CA GLN A 292 -3.42 -10.23 -19.70
C GLN A 292 -3.74 -11.72 -19.42
N SER A 293 -4.35 -11.96 -18.26
CA SER A 293 -4.77 -13.27 -17.77
C SER A 293 -6.20 -13.17 -17.24
N PRO A 294 -7.06 -14.17 -17.43
CA PRO A 294 -8.38 -14.17 -16.80
C PRO A 294 -8.25 -14.05 -15.28
N ALA A 295 -8.98 -13.11 -14.69
CA ALA A 295 -9.09 -12.97 -13.25
C ALA A 295 -10.54 -12.77 -12.84
N TYR A 296 -10.91 -13.36 -11.70
CA TYR A 296 -12.29 -13.36 -11.21
C TYR A 296 -12.36 -12.82 -9.79
N THR A 297 -13.58 -12.57 -9.30
CA THR A 297 -13.74 -12.27 -7.88
C THR A 297 -13.51 -13.53 -7.04
N LEU A 298 -13.10 -13.37 -5.79
CA LEU A 298 -13.04 -14.49 -4.83
C LEU A 298 -14.39 -15.20 -4.76
N HIS A 299 -15.49 -14.46 -4.68
CA HIS A 299 -16.83 -15.04 -4.67
C HIS A 299 -17.10 -15.93 -5.89
N LYS A 300 -16.78 -15.48 -7.10
CA LYS A 300 -16.96 -16.28 -8.33
C LYS A 300 -16.07 -17.52 -8.36
N THR A 301 -14.90 -17.45 -7.72
CA THR A 301 -13.92 -18.54 -7.68
C THR A 301 -14.30 -19.62 -6.67
N LEU A 302 -14.84 -19.22 -5.51
CA LEU A 302 -15.04 -20.08 -4.35
C LEU A 302 -16.42 -20.73 -4.29
N TYR A 303 -17.47 -20.10 -4.83
CA TYR A 303 -18.85 -20.54 -4.60
C TYR A 303 -19.53 -21.02 -5.87
N ALA A 304 -20.40 -22.03 -5.73
CA ALA A 304 -21.25 -22.52 -6.80
C ALA A 304 -22.55 -21.69 -6.87
N PHE A 305 -22.71 -20.93 -7.95
CA PHE A 305 -23.89 -20.08 -8.17
C PHE A 305 -25.06 -20.84 -8.84
N ASP A 306 -24.78 -21.99 -9.45
CA ASP A 306 -25.78 -22.80 -10.17
C ASP A 306 -26.72 -23.55 -9.19
N ASP A 307 -26.22 -23.90 -8.01
CA ASP A 307 -26.91 -24.69 -6.98
C ASP A 307 -27.31 -23.85 -5.74
N MET A 308 -27.83 -22.64 -5.95
CA MET A 308 -28.34 -21.84 -4.84
C MET A 308 -29.56 -22.50 -4.19
N ALA A 309 -29.45 -22.76 -2.88
CA ALA A 309 -30.54 -23.29 -2.06
C ALA A 309 -31.35 -22.14 -1.46
N GLU A 310 -32.68 -22.19 -1.59
CA GLU A 310 -33.61 -21.25 -0.94
C GLU A 310 -33.95 -21.79 0.46
N TYR A 311 -33.54 -21.08 1.50
CA TYR A 311 -33.89 -21.37 2.88
C TYR A 311 -34.93 -20.36 3.39
N LEU A 312 -35.92 -20.87 4.13
CA LEU A 312 -36.86 -20.08 4.92
C LEU A 312 -36.32 -20.10 6.34
N ASP A 313 -35.94 -18.94 6.87
CA ASP A 313 -35.39 -18.83 8.22
C ASP A 313 -36.49 -19.17 9.25
N GLU A 314 -36.32 -20.27 10.00
CA GLU A 314 -37.33 -20.80 10.92
C GLU A 314 -37.63 -19.82 12.07
N ASP A 315 -36.66 -18.97 12.42
CA ASP A 315 -36.78 -17.93 13.45
C ASP A 315 -37.62 -16.71 13.01
N THR A 316 -38.02 -16.66 11.73
CA THR A 316 -38.85 -15.59 11.15
C THR A 316 -40.22 -16.10 10.66
N ALA A 317 -40.86 -16.95 11.46
CA ALA A 317 -42.24 -17.36 11.25
C ALA A 317 -43.19 -16.14 11.18
N GLY A 318 -43.66 -15.81 9.96
CA GLY A 318 -44.63 -14.74 9.71
C GLY A 318 -44.12 -13.55 8.89
N THR A 319 -42.81 -13.44 8.64
CA THR A 319 -42.23 -12.49 7.67
C THR A 319 -41.77 -13.28 6.44
N GLU A 320 -42.25 -12.94 5.25
CA GLU A 320 -41.84 -13.56 3.98
C GLU A 320 -40.38 -13.21 3.65
N THR A 321 -39.44 -13.81 4.39
CA THR A 321 -37.99 -13.68 4.19
C THR A 321 -37.47 -14.93 3.52
N PHE A 322 -36.85 -14.77 2.36
CA PHE A 322 -36.19 -15.82 1.60
C PHE A 322 -34.69 -15.54 1.64
N LYS A 323 -33.86 -16.56 1.79
CA LYS A 323 -32.40 -16.43 1.70
C LYS A 323 -31.87 -17.44 0.70
N PHE A 324 -30.97 -16.98 -0.16
CA PHE A 324 -30.18 -17.83 -1.05
C PHE A 324 -28.85 -18.16 -0.39
N TYR A 325 -28.52 -19.45 -0.37
CA TYR A 325 -27.24 -19.93 0.10
C TYR A 325 -26.40 -20.43 -1.08
N ALA A 326 -25.26 -19.81 -1.29
CA ALA A 326 -24.26 -20.25 -2.27
C ALA A 326 -23.22 -21.13 -1.56
N LYS A 327 -23.24 -22.43 -1.86
CA LYS A 327 -22.32 -23.41 -1.27
C LYS A 327 -20.91 -23.20 -1.79
N LEU A 328 -19.93 -23.60 -0.99
CA LEU A 328 -18.54 -23.71 -1.45
C LEU A 328 -18.47 -24.68 -2.63
N ALA A 329 -17.78 -24.28 -3.69
CA ALA A 329 -17.59 -25.09 -4.88
C ALA A 329 -16.60 -26.23 -4.62
N VAL A 330 -16.73 -27.32 -5.36
CA VAL A 330 -15.73 -28.40 -5.33
C VAL A 330 -14.51 -27.96 -6.14
N ASN A 331 -13.35 -27.95 -5.51
CA ASN A 331 -12.10 -27.57 -6.16
C ASN A 331 -11.57 -28.72 -7.04
N THR A 332 -11.81 -28.63 -8.35
CA THR A 332 -11.39 -29.61 -9.36
C THR A 332 -10.04 -29.30 -10.02
N LEU A 333 -9.35 -28.24 -9.56
CA LEU A 333 -8.08 -27.79 -10.14
C LEU A 333 -6.92 -28.71 -9.73
N SER A 334 -5.82 -28.65 -10.48
CA SER A 334 -4.66 -29.54 -10.27
C SER A 334 -4.07 -29.39 -8.87
N VAL A 335 -3.45 -30.48 -8.39
CA VAL A 335 -2.84 -30.58 -7.06
C VAL A 335 -1.67 -29.63 -6.84
N ASP A 336 -1.14 -28.98 -7.87
CA ASP A 336 -0.03 -28.03 -7.80
C ASP A 336 -0.43 -26.58 -8.11
N THR A 337 -1.75 -26.31 -8.22
CA THR A 337 -2.29 -24.99 -8.59
C THR A 337 -1.84 -23.88 -7.63
N VAL A 338 -1.49 -22.70 -8.18
CA VAL A 338 -1.15 -21.49 -7.40
C VAL A 338 -2.30 -20.48 -7.46
N TYR A 339 -2.85 -20.12 -6.30
CA TYR A 339 -3.88 -19.10 -6.16
C TYR A 339 -3.22 -17.76 -5.85
N ILE A 340 -3.45 -16.75 -6.68
CA ILE A 340 -2.90 -15.42 -6.51
C ILE A 340 -4.06 -14.47 -6.22
N VAL A 341 -4.07 -13.89 -5.03
CA VAL A 341 -5.14 -13.01 -4.56
C VAL A 341 -4.60 -11.59 -4.47
N ASP A 342 -5.01 -10.74 -5.41
CA ASP A 342 -4.64 -9.31 -5.43
C ASP A 342 -5.58 -8.46 -4.58
N GLU A 343 -5.11 -7.29 -4.14
CA GLU A 343 -5.81 -6.40 -3.19
C GLU A 343 -6.28 -7.14 -1.92
N ALA A 344 -5.42 -8.01 -1.39
CA ALA A 344 -5.71 -8.86 -0.23
C ALA A 344 -6.01 -8.09 1.07
N SER A 345 -5.72 -6.78 1.11
CA SER A 345 -6.10 -5.89 2.21
C SER A 345 -7.62 -5.80 2.42
N MET A 346 -8.43 -6.14 1.42
CA MET A 346 -9.90 -6.17 1.53
C MET A 346 -10.47 -7.55 1.89
N VAL A 347 -9.64 -8.59 2.02
CA VAL A 347 -10.11 -9.94 2.35
C VAL A 347 -10.41 -10.02 3.84
N ALA A 348 -11.70 -10.15 4.18
CA ALA A 348 -12.20 -10.17 5.55
C ALA A 348 -12.24 -11.58 6.13
N ASP A 349 -12.08 -11.66 7.45
CA ASP A 349 -12.31 -12.88 8.24
C ASP A 349 -13.27 -12.59 9.40
N ILE A 350 -14.38 -11.94 9.05
CA ILE A 350 -15.52 -11.68 9.93
C ILE A 350 -16.77 -12.23 9.28
N TYR A 351 -17.76 -12.59 10.08
CA TYR A 351 -19.04 -13.06 9.57
C TYR A 351 -19.72 -11.97 8.75
N GLN A 352 -19.93 -12.24 7.46
CA GLN A 352 -20.66 -11.38 6.55
C GLN A 352 -21.85 -12.16 5.97
N GLU A 353 -23.04 -11.61 6.20
CA GLU A 353 -24.28 -12.11 5.63
C GLU A 353 -24.98 -10.93 4.94
N ALA A 354 -25.15 -11.03 3.62
CA ALA A 354 -26.03 -10.12 2.91
C ALA A 354 -27.47 -10.59 3.14
N GLU A 355 -28.40 -9.64 3.13
CA GLU A 355 -29.78 -9.88 3.55
C GLU A 355 -30.49 -11.06 2.85
N PHE A 356 -30.17 -11.31 1.57
CA PHE A 356 -30.73 -12.40 0.77
C PHE A 356 -29.69 -13.43 0.33
N PHE A 357 -28.41 -13.22 0.65
CA PHE A 357 -27.33 -14.07 0.17
C PHE A 357 -26.32 -14.34 1.28
N ARG A 358 -26.13 -15.63 1.56
CA ARG A 358 -24.99 -16.10 2.36
C ARG A 358 -24.10 -16.96 1.47
N PHE A 359 -22.82 -16.67 1.51
CA PHE A 359 -21.79 -17.44 0.83
C PHE A 359 -21.08 -18.35 1.83
N GLY A 360 -20.95 -19.64 1.53
CA GLY A 360 -20.21 -20.62 2.32
C GLY A 360 -20.42 -20.50 3.83
N SER A 361 -19.35 -20.50 4.62
CA SER A 361 -19.47 -20.35 6.08
C SER A 361 -19.91 -18.96 6.50
N GLY A 362 -19.82 -17.95 5.63
CA GLY A 362 -19.97 -16.53 5.94
C GLY A 362 -18.63 -15.84 6.25
N TYR A 363 -17.52 -16.57 6.22
CA TYR A 363 -16.16 -16.06 6.44
C TYR A 363 -15.33 -16.28 5.17
N LEU A 364 -15.08 -15.21 4.41
CA LEU A 364 -14.46 -15.30 3.08
C LEU A 364 -13.04 -15.90 3.12
N LEU A 365 -12.22 -15.51 4.11
CA LEU A 365 -10.86 -16.03 4.25
C LEU A 365 -10.84 -17.51 4.65
N ALA A 366 -11.68 -17.91 5.61
CA ALA A 366 -11.83 -19.30 6.00
C ALA A 366 -12.30 -20.18 4.83
N ASP A 367 -13.32 -19.72 4.09
CA ASP A 367 -13.85 -20.41 2.90
C ASP A 367 -12.77 -20.56 1.81
N LEU A 368 -11.89 -19.56 1.64
CA LEU A 368 -10.76 -19.65 0.70
C LEU A 368 -9.81 -20.80 1.10
N PHE A 369 -9.44 -20.90 2.37
CA PHE A 369 -8.53 -21.97 2.82
C PHE A 369 -9.19 -23.35 2.74
N GLU A 370 -10.48 -23.46 3.10
CA GLU A 370 -11.25 -24.70 2.93
C GLU A 370 -11.32 -25.12 1.46
N PHE A 371 -11.57 -24.18 0.54
CA PHE A 371 -11.64 -24.45 -0.90
C PHE A 371 -10.28 -24.87 -1.47
N VAL A 372 -9.21 -24.18 -1.11
CA VAL A 372 -7.85 -24.53 -1.56
C VAL A 372 -7.42 -25.87 -0.96
N ASN A 373 -7.93 -26.18 0.23
CA ASN A 373 -7.75 -27.42 0.99
C ASN A 373 -6.35 -27.61 1.58
N LEU A 374 -5.69 -26.54 2.04
CA LEU A 374 -4.26 -26.50 2.40
C LEU A 374 -3.78 -27.50 3.48
N ASP A 375 -4.71 -28.16 4.17
CA ASP A 375 -4.43 -29.06 5.29
C ASP A 375 -4.12 -30.52 4.87
N HIS A 376 -4.22 -30.85 3.58
CA HIS A 376 -3.96 -32.21 3.09
C HIS A 376 -2.57 -32.35 2.46
N ASN A 377 -1.86 -33.43 2.83
CA ASN A 377 -0.50 -33.72 2.36
C ASN A 377 -0.44 -34.30 0.93
N ASP A 378 -1.57 -34.44 0.25
CA ASP A 378 -1.67 -35.04 -1.09
C ASP A 378 -1.51 -34.02 -2.23
N HIS A 379 -1.23 -32.76 -1.92
CA HIS A 379 -1.08 -31.70 -2.91
C HIS A 379 0.06 -30.73 -2.59
N SER A 380 0.42 -29.91 -3.58
CA SER A 380 1.41 -28.83 -3.51
C SER A 380 0.82 -27.46 -3.87
N LYS A 381 -0.50 -27.30 -3.75
CA LYS A 381 -1.21 -26.02 -3.93
C LYS A 381 -0.60 -24.93 -3.05
N LYS A 382 -0.55 -23.72 -3.59
CA LYS A 382 0.01 -22.53 -2.93
C LYS A 382 -0.95 -21.36 -3.04
N VAL A 383 -0.89 -20.44 -2.07
CA VAL A 383 -1.60 -19.17 -2.12
C VAL A 383 -0.59 -18.02 -2.01
N ILE A 384 -0.73 -17.01 -2.86
CA ILE A 384 0.06 -15.77 -2.82
C ILE A 384 -0.92 -14.62 -2.59
N PHE A 385 -0.89 -14.03 -1.40
CA PHE A 385 -1.64 -12.80 -1.11
C PHE A 385 -0.79 -11.60 -1.48
N ILE A 386 -1.37 -10.70 -2.28
CA ILE A 386 -0.71 -9.48 -2.73
C ILE A 386 -1.54 -8.30 -2.25
N GLY A 387 -0.90 -7.33 -1.60
CA GLY A 387 -1.63 -6.16 -1.13
C GLY A 387 -0.76 -5.11 -0.45
N ASP A 388 -1.45 -4.18 0.19
CA ASP A 388 -0.87 -3.04 0.88
C ASP A 388 -1.56 -2.89 2.25
N ASP A 389 -0.83 -3.17 3.32
CA ASP A 389 -1.30 -3.17 4.71
C ASP A 389 -1.48 -1.76 5.31
N ALA A 390 -0.99 -0.72 4.62
CA ALA A 390 -1.26 0.67 4.95
C ALA A 390 -2.57 1.19 4.36
N GLN A 391 -3.15 0.46 3.39
CA GLN A 391 -4.50 0.78 2.92
C GLN A 391 -5.57 0.44 3.95
N LEU A 392 -6.80 0.88 3.67
CA LEU A 392 -7.96 0.55 4.51
C LEU A 392 -8.11 -0.97 4.65
N PRO A 393 -8.25 -1.48 5.88
CA PRO A 393 -8.55 -2.89 6.15
C PRO A 393 -9.98 -3.23 5.69
N PRO A 394 -10.38 -4.52 5.74
CA PRO A 394 -11.74 -4.90 5.41
C PRO A 394 -12.75 -4.19 6.34
N VAL A 395 -13.91 -3.82 5.79
CA VAL A 395 -14.95 -3.12 6.55
C VAL A 395 -15.34 -3.94 7.79
N GLY A 396 -15.30 -3.32 8.97
CA GLY A 396 -15.57 -3.99 10.25
C GLY A 396 -14.32 -4.56 10.94
N MET A 397 -13.13 -4.42 10.33
CA MET A 397 -11.85 -4.83 10.92
C MET A 397 -10.90 -3.64 11.01
N ASN A 398 -9.93 -3.71 11.93
CA ASN A 398 -8.91 -2.66 12.13
C ASN A 398 -7.54 -3.04 11.54
N PHE A 399 -7.44 -4.22 10.93
CA PHE A 399 -6.25 -4.76 10.29
C PHE A 399 -6.66 -5.73 9.16
N SER A 400 -5.72 -6.10 8.29
CA SER A 400 -5.97 -7.00 7.16
C SER A 400 -5.57 -8.44 7.53
N PRO A 401 -6.51 -9.36 7.78
CA PRO A 401 -6.19 -10.71 8.26
C PRO A 401 -5.42 -11.54 7.21
N ALA A 402 -5.70 -11.35 5.92
CA ALA A 402 -4.98 -12.03 4.85
C ALA A 402 -3.53 -11.54 4.63
N LEU A 403 -3.15 -10.42 5.23
CA LEU A 403 -1.79 -9.85 5.17
C LEU A 403 -1.08 -9.91 6.53
N ASP A 404 -1.58 -10.70 7.48
CA ASP A 404 -1.00 -10.82 8.82
C ASP A 404 -0.56 -12.28 9.07
N ALA A 405 0.74 -12.52 9.01
CA ALA A 405 1.31 -13.87 9.16
C ALA A 405 1.07 -14.46 10.56
N GLU A 406 1.06 -13.64 11.61
CA GLU A 406 0.81 -14.09 12.98
C GLU A 406 -0.66 -14.48 13.17
N TYR A 407 -1.56 -13.72 12.56
CA TYR A 407 -2.99 -14.02 12.53
C TYR A 407 -3.29 -15.34 11.81
N LEU A 408 -2.74 -15.52 10.60
CA LEU A 408 -2.93 -16.73 9.78
C LEU A 408 -2.39 -17.98 10.49
N LEU A 409 -1.24 -17.88 11.16
CA LEU A 409 -0.69 -18.99 11.94
C LEU A 409 -1.57 -19.37 13.14
N ARG A 410 -2.10 -18.38 13.87
CA ARG A 410 -2.89 -18.63 15.09
C ARG A 410 -4.30 -19.12 14.81
N HIS A 411 -4.98 -18.55 13.81
CA HIS A 411 -6.41 -18.80 13.55
C HIS A 411 -6.63 -19.87 12.49
N HIS A 412 -5.79 -19.90 11.46
CA HIS A 412 -5.92 -20.84 10.33
C HIS A 412 -4.86 -21.94 10.35
N ARG A 413 -3.89 -21.91 11.27
CA ARG A 413 -2.78 -22.88 11.38
C ARG A 413 -1.89 -22.95 10.13
N VAL A 414 -1.87 -21.88 9.34
CA VAL A 414 -1.13 -21.81 8.08
C VAL A 414 0.22 -21.11 8.29
N ARG A 415 1.30 -21.75 7.82
CA ARG A 415 2.64 -21.14 7.81
C ARG A 415 2.81 -20.28 6.57
N CYS A 416 3.29 -19.06 6.79
CA CYS A 416 3.43 -18.05 5.74
C CYS A 416 4.89 -17.60 5.64
N SER A 417 5.36 -17.38 4.41
CA SER A 417 6.52 -16.53 4.14
C SER A 417 6.02 -15.12 3.82
N GLU A 418 6.76 -14.07 4.17
CA GLU A 418 6.37 -12.70 3.84
C GLU A 418 7.53 -11.87 3.32
N TYR A 419 7.22 -10.93 2.43
CA TYR A 419 8.17 -9.95 1.91
C TYR A 419 7.46 -8.62 1.65
N GLU A 420 8.12 -7.51 2.00
CA GLU A 420 7.59 -6.15 1.81
C GLU A 420 8.44 -5.35 0.83
N LEU A 421 7.84 -4.96 -0.30
CA LEU A 421 8.45 -4.03 -1.25
C LEU A 421 8.27 -2.59 -0.76
N SER A 422 9.37 -1.91 -0.46
CA SER A 422 9.43 -0.52 -0.02
C SER A 422 9.91 0.46 -1.10
N GLU A 423 10.71 -0.02 -2.07
CA GLU A 423 11.29 0.79 -3.14
C GLU A 423 10.22 1.18 -4.18
N VAL A 424 9.97 2.48 -4.34
CA VAL A 424 8.96 2.98 -5.28
C VAL A 424 9.57 3.17 -6.67
N VAL A 425 9.02 2.46 -7.66
CA VAL A 425 9.60 2.33 -9.02
C VAL A 425 8.78 3.05 -10.09
N ARG A 426 7.81 3.88 -9.69
CA ARG A 426 7.11 4.77 -10.64
C ARG A 426 8.09 5.79 -11.21
N GLN A 427 7.83 6.28 -12.43
CA GLN A 427 8.52 7.43 -13.07
C GLN A 427 8.46 8.75 -12.26
N LYS A 428 7.95 8.70 -11.03
CA LYS A 428 7.50 9.77 -10.16
C LYS A 428 8.15 9.69 -8.76
N ALA A 429 9.39 9.22 -8.64
CA ALA A 429 10.10 9.25 -7.36
C ALA A 429 10.10 10.65 -6.69
N HIS A 430 9.97 11.71 -7.51
CA HIS A 430 9.85 13.10 -7.07
C HIS A 430 8.40 13.63 -6.95
N SER A 431 7.39 12.75 -6.93
CA SER A 431 5.99 13.15 -6.79
C SER A 431 5.66 13.51 -5.34
N GLY A 432 5.02 14.67 -5.15
CA GLY A 432 4.54 15.11 -3.85
C GLY A 432 3.50 14.17 -3.24
N ILE A 433 2.78 13.42 -4.06
CA ILE A 433 1.80 12.42 -3.61
C ILE A 433 2.51 11.31 -2.82
N LEU A 434 3.62 10.79 -3.35
CA LEU A 434 4.39 9.72 -2.71
C LEU A 434 5.18 10.25 -1.52
N ALA A 435 5.77 11.45 -1.64
CA ALA A 435 6.47 12.12 -0.55
C ALA A 435 5.56 12.35 0.67
N ASN A 436 4.28 12.69 0.44
CA ASN A 436 3.28 12.84 1.51
C ASN A 436 2.70 11.50 2.00
N ALA A 437 2.72 10.44 1.19
CA ALA A 437 2.23 9.12 1.61
C ALA A 437 3.22 8.35 2.50
N GLN A 438 4.52 8.60 2.34
CA GLN A 438 5.57 7.90 3.08
C GLN A 438 5.53 8.18 4.61
N PRO A 439 5.41 9.43 5.09
CA PRO A 439 5.25 9.72 6.52
C PRO A 439 4.04 9.03 7.15
N LEU A 440 2.90 8.98 6.44
CA LEU A 440 1.69 8.30 6.92
C LEU A 440 1.96 6.82 7.20
N ARG A 441 2.72 6.17 6.31
CA ARG A 441 3.08 4.76 6.44
C ARG A 441 4.09 4.53 7.56
N SER A 442 5.13 5.37 7.66
CA SER A 442 6.11 5.31 8.75
C SER A 442 5.42 5.40 10.12
N SER A 443 4.41 6.27 10.25
CA SER A 443 3.56 6.37 11.45
C SER A 443 2.73 5.11 11.71
N LEU A 444 2.18 4.48 10.67
CA LEU A 444 1.45 3.20 10.81
C LEU A 444 2.34 2.06 11.27
N GLN A 445 3.56 1.95 10.74
CA GLN A 445 4.55 0.93 11.11
C GLN A 445 5.08 1.13 12.54
N SER A 446 5.48 2.35 12.88
CA SER A 446 5.96 2.71 14.22
C SER A 446 4.86 2.79 15.29
N LYS A 447 3.59 2.84 14.87
CA LYS A 447 2.41 3.07 15.72
C LYS A 447 2.45 4.42 16.46
N VAL A 448 3.09 5.43 15.87
CA VAL A 448 3.19 6.80 16.41
C VAL A 448 2.40 7.77 15.54
N PHE A 449 1.33 8.34 16.11
CA PHE A 449 0.36 9.20 15.41
C PHE A 449 0.32 10.61 16.01
N ASN A 450 1.47 11.21 16.32
CA ASN A 450 1.54 12.53 16.97
C ASN A 450 1.70 13.71 15.99
N ARG A 451 2.08 13.44 14.74
CA ARG A 451 2.23 14.44 13.67
C ARG A 451 1.46 14.01 12.43
N LEU A 452 0.77 14.95 11.79
CA LEU A 452 0.11 14.77 10.51
C LEU A 452 0.09 16.11 9.75
N THR A 453 1.04 16.27 8.84
CA THR A 453 1.18 17.45 7.99
C THR A 453 1.29 17.02 6.53
N ILE A 454 0.86 17.89 5.63
CA ILE A 454 0.99 17.70 4.18
C ILE A 454 1.87 18.80 3.62
N ASP A 455 2.93 18.40 2.93
CA ASP A 455 3.79 19.30 2.17
C ASP A 455 3.15 19.66 0.82
N LEU A 456 2.85 20.94 0.66
CA LEU A 456 2.23 21.53 -0.53
C LEU A 456 3.26 22.17 -1.47
N ALA A 457 4.57 22.03 -1.22
CA ALA A 457 5.62 22.60 -2.06
C ALA A 457 5.75 21.92 -3.44
N TYR A 458 5.09 20.78 -3.62
CA TYR A 458 5.16 20.00 -4.85
C TYR A 458 4.12 20.46 -5.88
N PRO A 459 4.46 20.50 -7.17
CA PRO A 459 3.56 20.98 -8.23
C PRO A 459 2.35 20.05 -8.48
N ASP A 460 2.41 18.80 -8.03
CA ASP A 460 1.35 17.81 -8.17
C ASP A 460 0.43 17.71 -6.93
N VAL A 461 0.61 18.58 -5.93
CA VAL A 461 -0.23 18.66 -4.72
C VAL A 461 -0.70 20.10 -4.51
N GLU A 462 -2.00 20.34 -4.54
CA GLU A 462 -2.60 21.67 -4.41
C GLU A 462 -3.65 21.70 -3.29
N LYS A 463 -3.61 22.73 -2.44
CA LYS A 463 -4.73 23.04 -1.54
C LYS A 463 -5.82 23.78 -2.32
N VAL A 464 -7.05 23.31 -2.22
CA VAL A 464 -8.22 23.93 -2.86
C VAL A 464 -9.21 24.38 -1.80
N GLU A 465 -9.60 25.66 -1.85
CA GLU A 465 -10.66 26.21 -1.01
C GLU A 465 -12.04 25.72 -1.49
N HIS A 466 -12.99 25.55 -0.58
CA HIS A 466 -14.33 25.02 -0.90
C HIS A 466 -15.05 25.79 -2.00
N GLN A 467 -14.87 27.12 -2.05
CA GLN A 467 -15.48 27.98 -3.09
C GLN A 467 -14.87 27.76 -4.47
N ALA A 468 -13.59 27.37 -4.55
CA ALA A 468 -12.86 27.14 -5.79
C ALA A 468 -12.94 25.68 -6.27
N LEU A 469 -13.48 24.75 -5.45
CA LEU A 469 -13.58 23.32 -5.77
C LEU A 469 -14.23 23.08 -7.13
N LEU A 470 -15.41 23.65 -7.36
CA LEU A 470 -16.16 23.38 -8.58
C LEU A 470 -15.39 23.86 -9.81
N GLN A 471 -14.81 25.06 -9.77
CA GLN A 471 -14.00 25.59 -10.85
C GLN A 471 -12.79 24.69 -11.15
N ARG A 472 -12.03 24.30 -10.12
CA ARG A 472 -10.87 23.40 -10.27
C ARG A 472 -11.24 22.03 -10.79
N TYR A 473 -12.37 21.47 -10.33
CA TYR A 473 -12.89 20.19 -10.84
C TYR A 473 -13.20 20.29 -12.34
N LEU A 474 -13.84 21.37 -12.78
CA LEU A 474 -14.16 21.60 -14.19
C LEU A 474 -12.91 21.81 -15.05
N ASP A 475 -11.93 22.56 -14.55
CA ASP A 475 -10.63 22.74 -15.22
C ASP A 475 -9.95 21.38 -15.43
N SER A 476 -9.96 20.52 -14.41
CA SER A 476 -9.32 19.20 -14.46
C SER A 476 -10.01 18.20 -15.42
N CYS A 477 -11.28 18.42 -15.75
CA CYS A 477 -12.00 17.60 -16.73
C CYS A 477 -12.19 18.30 -18.10
N GLY A 478 -11.58 19.48 -18.32
CA GLY A 478 -11.72 20.25 -19.55
C GLY A 478 -13.15 20.73 -19.81
N GLY A 479 -13.91 20.99 -18.74
CA GLY A 479 -15.30 21.45 -18.80
C GLY A 479 -16.29 20.39 -19.30
N LYS A 480 -15.91 19.11 -19.35
CA LYS A 480 -16.76 18.01 -19.84
C LYS A 480 -16.79 16.85 -18.85
N ILE A 481 -17.92 16.17 -18.80
CA ILE A 481 -18.05 14.95 -18.00
C ILE A 481 -17.16 13.86 -18.60
N ASN A 482 -16.15 13.42 -17.84
CA ASN A 482 -15.21 12.39 -18.26
C ASN A 482 -14.76 11.49 -17.09
N GLY A 483 -13.82 10.58 -17.38
CA GLY A 483 -13.26 9.62 -16.42
C GLY A 483 -12.02 10.13 -15.67
N GLU A 484 -11.54 11.35 -15.93
CA GLU A 484 -10.23 11.83 -15.47
C GLU A 484 -10.22 12.26 -14.01
N SER A 485 -11.37 12.76 -13.53
CA SER A 485 -11.48 13.46 -12.24
C SER A 485 -12.50 12.80 -11.31
N ILE A 486 -12.16 12.77 -10.01
CA ILE A 486 -13.03 12.21 -8.96
C ILE A 486 -12.90 13.00 -7.66
N VAL A 487 -14.01 13.14 -6.93
CA VAL A 487 -13.98 13.59 -5.52
C VAL A 487 -14.06 12.40 -4.59
N ILE A 488 -13.16 12.33 -3.61
CA ILE A 488 -13.11 11.32 -2.56
C ILE A 488 -13.45 11.97 -1.22
N ALA A 489 -14.43 11.41 -0.53
CA ALA A 489 -14.82 11.81 0.82
C ALA A 489 -14.94 10.61 1.77
N HIS A 490 -15.06 10.89 3.06
CA HIS A 490 -15.22 9.85 4.07
C HIS A 490 -16.67 9.32 4.14
N SER A 491 -17.65 10.22 4.20
CA SER A 491 -19.06 9.85 4.46
C SER A 491 -19.90 9.79 3.17
N ASN A 492 -20.93 8.94 3.15
CA ASN A 492 -21.89 8.91 2.04
C ASN A 492 -22.68 10.23 1.91
N ALA A 493 -22.90 10.95 3.02
CA ALA A 493 -23.55 12.26 3.02
C ALA A 493 -22.74 13.28 2.20
N ASP A 494 -21.45 13.42 2.50
CA ASP A 494 -20.54 14.30 1.75
C ASP A 494 -20.47 13.93 0.27
N VAL A 495 -20.42 12.63 -0.02
CA VAL A 495 -20.44 12.13 -1.40
C VAL A 495 -21.72 12.53 -2.12
N GLY A 496 -22.88 12.42 -1.46
CA GLY A 496 -24.15 12.87 -2.00
C GLY A 496 -24.18 14.37 -2.29
N ASP A 497 -23.62 15.17 -1.38
CA ASP A 497 -23.56 16.63 -1.51
C ASP A 497 -22.64 17.07 -2.66
N TYR A 498 -21.44 16.48 -2.79
CA TYR A 498 -20.55 16.76 -3.92
C TYR A 498 -21.10 16.27 -5.26
N ASN A 499 -21.73 15.09 -5.28
CA ASN A 499 -22.41 14.61 -6.49
C ASN A 499 -23.48 15.59 -6.93
N ARG A 500 -24.29 16.11 -6.00
CA ARG A 500 -25.31 17.13 -6.30
C ARG A 500 -24.70 18.43 -6.78
N LEU A 501 -23.67 18.94 -6.11
CA LEU A 501 -22.99 20.19 -6.45
C LEU A 501 -22.42 20.17 -7.87
N ILE A 502 -21.69 19.10 -8.22
CA ILE A 502 -21.06 18.96 -9.54
C ILE A 502 -22.13 18.75 -10.62
N ARG A 503 -23.13 17.93 -10.32
CA ARG A 503 -24.22 17.64 -11.26
C ARG A 503 -25.07 18.88 -11.56
N GLU A 504 -25.39 19.69 -10.55
CA GLU A 504 -26.15 20.95 -10.73
C GLU A 504 -25.42 21.91 -11.70
N HIS A 505 -24.09 21.88 -11.74
CA HIS A 505 -23.34 22.67 -12.72
C HIS A 505 -23.52 22.17 -14.15
N PHE A 506 -23.43 20.85 -14.38
CA PHE A 506 -23.57 20.27 -15.71
C PHE A 506 -25.03 20.25 -16.20
N PHE A 507 -26.00 20.16 -15.28
CA PHE A 507 -27.43 20.08 -15.58
C PHE A 507 -28.24 21.04 -14.69
N PRO A 508 -28.16 22.37 -14.91
CA PRO A 508 -28.81 23.36 -14.04
C PRO A 508 -30.33 23.18 -13.97
N GLY A 509 -30.88 23.18 -12.76
CA GLY A 509 -32.33 23.05 -12.51
C GLY A 509 -32.92 21.68 -12.82
N CYS A 510 -32.12 20.70 -13.22
CA CYS A 510 -32.59 19.37 -13.58
C CYS A 510 -32.49 18.42 -12.37
N SER A 511 -33.59 18.17 -11.68
CA SER A 511 -33.61 17.29 -10.51
C SER A 511 -33.62 15.79 -10.83
N GLN A 512 -34.03 15.42 -12.04
CA GLN A 512 -34.09 14.04 -12.52
C GLN A 512 -32.87 13.68 -13.38
N VAL A 513 -32.56 12.39 -13.49
CA VAL A 513 -31.48 11.83 -14.32
C VAL A 513 -31.59 12.30 -15.76
N MET A 514 -30.46 12.70 -16.35
CA MET A 514 -30.37 13.28 -17.69
C MET A 514 -29.41 12.49 -18.59
N PRO A 515 -29.62 12.52 -19.92
CA PRO A 515 -28.59 12.14 -20.88
C PRO A 515 -27.26 12.85 -20.58
N GLY A 516 -26.18 12.09 -20.48
CA GLY A 516 -24.85 12.55 -20.11
C GLY A 516 -24.48 12.35 -18.63
N ASP A 517 -25.41 11.92 -17.77
CA ASP A 517 -25.10 11.72 -16.35
C ASP A 517 -24.04 10.64 -16.13
N LYS A 518 -23.01 10.96 -15.34
CA LYS A 518 -22.02 10.00 -14.86
C LYS A 518 -22.59 9.23 -13.68
N VAL A 519 -22.67 7.91 -13.83
CA VAL A 519 -23.22 6.99 -12.84
C VAL A 519 -22.19 5.93 -12.44
N MET A 520 -22.46 5.23 -11.34
CA MET A 520 -21.65 4.13 -10.83
C MET A 520 -22.58 3.01 -10.37
N ALA A 521 -22.27 1.77 -10.78
CA ALA A 521 -22.98 0.58 -10.30
C ALA A 521 -22.62 0.29 -8.85
N VAL A 522 -23.61 -0.03 -8.00
CA VAL A 522 -23.39 -0.37 -6.59
C VAL A 522 -23.63 -1.86 -6.27
N SER A 523 -23.91 -2.66 -7.30
CA SER A 523 -24.02 -4.12 -7.22
C SER A 523 -23.48 -4.75 -8.49
N ASN A 524 -23.01 -5.99 -8.38
CA ASN A 524 -22.65 -6.79 -9.55
C ASN A 524 -23.91 -7.13 -10.37
N SER A 525 -23.82 -7.14 -11.70
CA SER A 525 -24.91 -7.56 -12.59
C SER A 525 -24.38 -8.26 -13.85
N ASN A 526 -25.08 -9.33 -14.25
CA ASN A 526 -24.87 -10.07 -15.50
C ASN A 526 -26.10 -10.01 -16.44
N ALA A 527 -27.14 -9.25 -16.08
CA ALA A 527 -28.45 -9.32 -16.73
C ALA A 527 -28.47 -8.76 -18.17
N TYR A 528 -27.39 -8.11 -18.61
CA TYR A 528 -27.34 -7.33 -19.86
C TYR A 528 -26.35 -7.91 -20.89
N GLY A 529 -26.00 -9.19 -20.78
CA GLY A 529 -25.12 -9.88 -21.72
C GLY A 529 -23.62 -9.70 -21.46
N PHE A 530 -23.24 -8.86 -20.50
CA PHE A 530 -21.86 -8.72 -20.02
C PHE A 530 -21.83 -8.36 -18.52
N PHE A 531 -20.66 -8.53 -17.89
CA PHE A 531 -20.50 -8.35 -16.45
C PHE A 531 -20.20 -6.89 -16.06
N ILE A 532 -21.12 -6.31 -15.30
CA ILE A 532 -20.98 -5.01 -14.64
C ILE A 532 -20.60 -5.28 -13.18
N SER A 533 -19.46 -4.75 -12.75
CA SER A 533 -18.97 -4.87 -11.39
C SER A 533 -19.47 -3.73 -10.50
N ASN A 534 -19.65 -4.03 -9.21
CA ASN A 534 -19.81 -3.00 -8.19
C ASN A 534 -18.58 -2.06 -8.22
N GLY A 535 -18.83 -0.75 -8.35
CA GLY A 535 -17.81 0.29 -8.50
C GLY A 535 -17.44 0.64 -9.95
N ASP A 536 -18.04 -0.03 -10.95
CA ASP A 536 -17.88 0.36 -12.36
C ASP A 536 -18.60 1.69 -12.63
N PHE A 537 -17.93 2.56 -13.39
CA PHE A 537 -18.50 3.82 -13.85
C PHE A 537 -19.17 3.64 -15.21
N GLY A 538 -20.31 4.30 -15.37
CA GLY A 538 -21.07 4.34 -16.61
C GLY A 538 -21.57 5.73 -16.92
N LEU A 539 -22.23 5.84 -18.07
CA LEU A 539 -22.84 7.06 -18.57
C LEU A 539 -24.30 6.77 -18.97
N ILE A 540 -25.22 7.65 -18.60
CA ILE A 540 -26.58 7.61 -19.17
C ILE A 540 -26.52 8.22 -20.56
N ARG A 541 -26.85 7.45 -21.59
CA ARG A 541 -26.90 7.93 -22.98
C ARG A 541 -28.24 8.58 -23.28
N GLU A 542 -29.33 7.91 -22.91
CA GLU A 542 -30.70 8.33 -23.19
C GLU A 542 -31.63 7.96 -22.02
N VAL A 543 -32.70 8.72 -21.84
CA VAL A 543 -33.79 8.43 -20.89
C VAL A 543 -35.05 8.18 -21.69
N LEU A 544 -35.62 6.97 -21.59
CA LEU A 544 -36.58 6.43 -22.56
C LEU A 544 -38.05 6.57 -22.16
N GLY A 545 -38.36 7.04 -20.95
CA GLY A 545 -39.74 7.09 -20.45
C GLY A 545 -39.95 8.03 -19.26
N GLY A 546 -41.14 8.00 -18.66
CA GLY A 546 -41.61 8.76 -17.47
C GLY A 546 -41.69 7.90 -16.19
N VAL A 547 -41.64 8.52 -15.00
CA VAL A 547 -41.84 7.92 -13.64
C VAL A 547 -42.54 6.55 -13.58
N GLU A 548 -41.89 5.38 -13.47
CA GLU A 548 -42.66 4.13 -13.21
C GLU A 548 -42.63 3.84 -11.71
N GLU A 549 -43.78 3.93 -11.03
CA GLU A 549 -43.90 3.64 -9.60
C GLU A 549 -44.72 2.37 -9.36
N ARG A 550 -44.19 1.47 -8.53
CA ARG A 550 -44.83 0.23 -8.11
C ARG A 550 -44.92 0.20 -6.60
N THR A 551 -46.10 -0.10 -6.07
CA THR A 551 -46.33 -0.08 -4.62
C THR A 551 -46.53 -1.48 -4.09
N VAL A 552 -45.71 -1.89 -3.12
CA VAL A 552 -45.76 -3.23 -2.52
C VAL A 552 -46.11 -3.12 -1.04
N LYS A 553 -47.03 -3.96 -0.59
CA LYS A 553 -47.38 -4.08 0.83
C LYS A 553 -46.54 -5.17 1.47
N LEU A 554 -45.76 -4.82 2.49
CA LEU A 554 -44.93 -5.73 3.26
C LEU A 554 -45.48 -5.88 4.67
N LYS A 555 -45.35 -7.09 5.22
CA LYS A 555 -45.60 -7.36 6.63
C LYS A 555 -44.27 -7.33 7.38
N ARG A 556 -44.10 -6.35 8.26
CA ARG A 556 -42.88 -6.20 9.08
C ARG A 556 -43.21 -6.45 10.53
N ARG A 557 -42.47 -7.36 11.16
CA ARG A 557 -42.52 -7.53 12.61
C ARG A 557 -41.69 -6.42 13.26
N ASN A 558 -42.32 -5.60 14.10
CA ASN A 558 -41.62 -4.61 14.89
C ASN A 558 -40.76 -5.34 15.94
N PRO A 559 -39.42 -5.12 15.98
CA PRO A 559 -38.52 -5.81 16.90
C PRO A 559 -38.84 -5.53 18.38
N GLU A 560 -39.39 -4.37 18.69
CA GLU A 560 -39.64 -3.92 20.07
C GLU A 560 -41.01 -4.34 20.60
N SER A 561 -42.05 -4.31 19.73
CA SER A 561 -43.43 -4.64 20.13
C SER A 561 -43.85 -6.07 19.77
N GLY A 562 -43.11 -6.75 18.89
CA GLY A 562 -43.44 -8.08 18.38
C GLY A 562 -44.65 -8.13 17.45
N VAL A 563 -45.34 -7.00 17.22
CA VAL A 563 -46.53 -6.86 16.37
C VAL A 563 -46.11 -6.80 14.91
N VAL A 564 -46.88 -7.47 14.04
CA VAL A 564 -46.70 -7.41 12.59
C VAL A 564 -47.52 -6.24 12.03
N GLU A 565 -46.83 -5.25 11.47
CA GLU A 565 -47.41 -4.07 10.85
C GLU A 565 -47.34 -4.18 9.32
N ASP A 566 -48.40 -3.74 8.63
CA ASP A 566 -48.40 -3.60 7.17
C ASP A 566 -47.74 -2.26 6.79
N ILE A 567 -46.56 -2.32 6.16
CA ILE A 567 -45.87 -1.16 5.62
C ILE A 567 -46.05 -1.12 4.09
N VAL A 568 -46.14 0.09 3.54
CA VAL A 568 -46.26 0.32 2.11
C VAL A 568 -44.93 0.85 1.60
N VAL A 569 -44.29 0.11 0.68
CA VAL A 569 -43.01 0.48 0.09
C VAL A 569 -43.23 0.85 -1.38
N PRO A 570 -43.04 2.12 -1.77
CA PRO A 570 -42.98 2.52 -3.16
C PRO A 570 -41.61 2.12 -3.76
N LEU A 571 -41.64 1.63 -5.01
CA LEU A 571 -40.47 1.30 -5.81
C LEU A 571 -40.56 2.06 -7.13
N ARG A 572 -39.61 2.96 -7.37
CA ARG A 572 -39.55 3.80 -8.57
C ARG A 572 -38.45 3.36 -9.51
N PHE A 573 -38.83 3.20 -10.78
CA PHE A 573 -37.96 2.73 -11.85
C PHE A 573 -37.92 3.72 -13.00
N ARG A 574 -36.84 3.65 -13.78
CA ARG A 574 -36.62 4.44 -14.99
C ARG A 574 -36.03 3.56 -16.07
N ASP A 575 -36.55 3.66 -17.28
CA ASP A 575 -35.92 3.05 -18.46
C ASP A 575 -34.92 4.04 -19.07
N VAL A 576 -33.70 3.58 -19.24
CA VAL A 576 -32.57 4.35 -19.75
C VAL A 576 -31.76 3.52 -20.75
N VAL A 577 -30.97 4.19 -21.60
CA VAL A 577 -29.85 3.55 -22.28
C VAL A 577 -28.60 3.87 -21.47
N ALA A 578 -28.01 2.86 -20.84
CA ALA A 578 -26.79 3.02 -20.05
C ALA A 578 -25.57 2.52 -20.81
N GLY A 579 -24.43 3.18 -20.62
CA GLY A 579 -23.14 2.83 -21.19
C GLY A 579 -22.15 2.38 -20.12
N PHE A 580 -21.61 1.16 -20.23
CA PHE A 580 -20.55 0.64 -19.35
C PHE A 580 -19.43 0.02 -20.16
N ARG A 581 -18.22 -0.05 -19.59
CA ARG A 581 -17.07 -0.70 -20.24
C ARG A 581 -16.94 -2.15 -19.80
N ASP A 582 -16.64 -3.03 -20.75
CA ASP A 582 -16.28 -4.42 -20.48
C ASP A 582 -14.82 -4.57 -20.02
N LEU A 583 -14.32 -5.81 -20.01
CA LEU A 583 -12.94 -6.16 -19.61
C LEU A 583 -11.89 -5.59 -20.57
N ASP A 584 -12.22 -5.49 -21.85
CA ASP A 584 -11.33 -5.01 -22.91
C ASP A 584 -11.39 -3.47 -23.04
N GLY A 585 -12.19 -2.82 -22.20
CA GLY A 585 -12.40 -1.38 -22.18
C GLY A 585 -13.38 -0.90 -23.25
N THR A 586 -14.01 -1.81 -23.97
CA THR A 586 -15.02 -1.52 -25.01
C THR A 586 -16.29 -1.02 -24.34
N ALA A 587 -16.82 0.11 -24.82
CA ALA A 587 -18.04 0.70 -24.29
C ALA A 587 -19.28 0.05 -24.90
N HIS A 588 -20.10 -0.56 -24.06
CA HIS A 588 -21.38 -1.17 -24.42
C HIS A 588 -22.53 -0.27 -23.99
N PHE A 589 -23.38 0.12 -24.93
CA PHE A 589 -24.61 0.85 -24.65
C PHE A 589 -25.81 -0.07 -24.82
N PHE A 590 -26.65 -0.15 -23.79
CA PHE A 590 -27.75 -1.10 -23.74
C PHE A 590 -28.95 -0.52 -23.00
N PRO A 591 -30.18 -0.92 -23.38
CA PRO A 591 -31.37 -0.55 -22.63
C PRO A 591 -31.35 -1.23 -21.26
N ALA A 592 -31.62 -0.46 -20.21
CA ALA A 592 -31.65 -0.93 -18.84
C ALA A 592 -32.75 -0.24 -18.04
N LYS A 593 -33.31 -0.99 -17.09
CA LYS A 593 -34.17 -0.43 -16.05
C LYS A 593 -33.30 -0.09 -14.83
N ILE A 594 -33.37 1.13 -14.34
CA ILE A 594 -32.62 1.57 -13.14
C ILE A 594 -33.58 1.84 -11.98
N MET A 595 -33.07 1.68 -10.76
CA MET A 595 -33.80 1.99 -9.54
C MET A 595 -33.59 3.45 -9.12
N GLU A 596 -34.63 4.29 -9.26
CA GLU A 596 -34.54 5.73 -8.98
C GLU A 596 -34.47 6.05 -7.49
N ASP A 597 -35.21 5.33 -6.65
CA ASP A 597 -35.17 5.57 -5.20
C ASP A 597 -33.73 5.43 -4.67
N LEU A 598 -33.00 4.44 -5.18
CA LEU A 598 -31.59 4.29 -4.86
C LEU A 598 -30.74 5.42 -5.44
N LEU A 599 -30.97 5.87 -6.68
CA LEU A 599 -30.15 6.89 -7.33
C LEU A 599 -30.08 8.19 -6.51
N TYR A 600 -31.19 8.60 -5.89
CA TYR A 600 -31.30 9.84 -5.10
C TYR A 600 -31.21 9.64 -3.59
N SER A 601 -31.24 8.39 -3.09
CA SER A 601 -31.13 8.10 -1.67
C SER A 601 -29.79 8.55 -1.08
N LYS A 602 -29.78 8.86 0.22
CA LYS A 602 -28.53 9.08 1.00
C LYS A 602 -27.86 7.76 1.39
N GLU A 603 -28.62 6.66 1.40
CA GLU A 603 -28.13 5.34 1.77
C GLU A 603 -27.26 4.73 0.65
N PRO A 604 -26.21 3.96 0.97
CA PRO A 604 -25.27 3.44 -0.02
C PRO A 604 -25.86 2.33 -0.90
N THR A 605 -26.87 1.62 -0.38
CA THR A 605 -27.55 0.47 -1.00
C THR A 605 -29.04 0.54 -0.70
N LEU A 606 -29.83 -0.35 -1.33
CA LEU A 606 -31.24 -0.51 -1.00
C LEU A 606 -31.40 -0.99 0.44
N SER A 607 -32.45 -0.50 1.09
CA SER A 607 -32.90 -0.93 2.40
C SER A 607 -33.46 -2.35 2.37
N SER A 608 -33.59 -2.92 3.56
CA SER A 608 -34.20 -4.25 3.73
C SER A 608 -35.60 -4.34 3.16
N ASP A 609 -36.42 -3.34 3.47
CA ASP A 609 -37.80 -3.30 3.04
C ASP A 609 -37.89 -3.14 1.50
N GLU A 610 -37.04 -2.33 0.87
CA GLU A 610 -37.01 -2.19 -0.60
C GLU A 610 -36.62 -3.49 -1.31
N ASN A 611 -35.61 -4.21 -0.83
CA ASN A 611 -35.22 -5.49 -1.43
C ASN A 611 -36.32 -6.56 -1.28
N LYS A 612 -37.00 -6.63 -0.12
CA LYS A 612 -38.15 -7.53 0.07
C LYS A 612 -39.30 -7.16 -0.87
N ALA A 613 -39.57 -5.86 -1.01
CA ALA A 613 -40.59 -5.36 -1.92
C ALA A 613 -40.31 -5.77 -3.37
N LEU A 614 -39.06 -5.70 -3.84
CA LEU A 614 -38.68 -6.14 -5.19
C LEU A 614 -39.02 -7.61 -5.45
N TYR A 615 -38.72 -8.48 -4.49
CA TYR A 615 -39.02 -9.90 -4.62
C TYR A 615 -40.51 -10.19 -4.57
N LEU A 616 -41.25 -9.55 -3.66
CA LEU A 616 -42.70 -9.72 -3.60
C LEU A 616 -43.38 -9.19 -4.86
N ASP A 617 -42.94 -8.07 -5.42
CA ASP A 617 -43.42 -7.58 -6.71
C ASP A 617 -43.18 -8.62 -7.82
N PHE A 618 -42.00 -9.23 -7.87
CA PHE A 618 -41.71 -10.34 -8.79
C PHE A 618 -42.69 -11.52 -8.59
N CYS A 619 -42.90 -11.95 -7.35
CA CYS A 619 -43.83 -13.04 -7.02
C CYS A 619 -45.27 -12.70 -7.39
N MET A 620 -45.70 -11.44 -7.20
CA MET A 620 -47.03 -10.95 -7.55
C MET A 620 -47.26 -10.95 -9.07
N ARG A 621 -46.22 -10.65 -9.85
CA ARG A 621 -46.25 -10.69 -11.33
C ARG A 621 -46.18 -12.12 -11.88
N HIS A 622 -45.51 -13.02 -11.17
CA HIS A 622 -45.28 -14.40 -11.61
C HIS A 622 -46.01 -15.45 -10.76
N LYS A 623 -47.27 -15.18 -10.36
CA LYS A 623 -48.08 -16.11 -9.53
C LYS A 623 -48.25 -17.52 -10.10
N HIS A 624 -48.06 -17.70 -11.41
CA HIS A 624 -48.15 -18.97 -12.10
C HIS A 624 -46.88 -19.83 -11.98
N LEU A 625 -45.74 -19.24 -11.59
CA LEU A 625 -44.48 -19.95 -11.41
C LEU A 625 -44.41 -20.51 -9.99
N LEU A 626 -44.20 -21.83 -9.90
CA LEU A 626 -43.98 -22.50 -8.61
C LEU A 626 -42.58 -22.16 -8.09
N ARG A 627 -42.50 -21.74 -6.82
CA ARG A 627 -41.23 -21.46 -6.13
C ARG A 627 -40.31 -22.69 -6.18
N ARG A 628 -38.99 -22.46 -6.14
CA ARG A 628 -37.93 -23.49 -6.19
C ARG A 628 -37.85 -24.31 -7.48
N THR A 629 -38.66 -24.01 -8.50
CA THR A 629 -38.50 -24.61 -9.83
C THR A 629 -37.41 -23.91 -10.64
N LYS A 630 -36.80 -24.63 -11.59
CA LYS A 630 -35.84 -24.03 -12.54
C LYS A 630 -36.47 -22.86 -13.30
N ALA A 631 -37.70 -23.00 -13.77
CA ALA A 631 -38.44 -21.95 -14.45
C ALA A 631 -38.61 -20.67 -13.60
N PHE A 632 -38.85 -20.80 -12.28
CA PHE A 632 -38.91 -19.66 -11.37
C PHE A 632 -37.54 -18.97 -11.23
N LYS A 633 -36.46 -19.74 -11.09
CA LYS A 633 -35.09 -19.20 -11.02
C LYS A 633 -34.70 -18.48 -12.31
N ASP A 634 -34.96 -19.09 -13.47
CA ASP A 634 -34.65 -18.52 -14.78
C ASP A 634 -35.45 -17.21 -15.00
N ALA A 635 -36.73 -17.20 -14.63
CA ALA A 635 -37.56 -15.99 -14.68
C ALA A 635 -37.06 -14.89 -13.73
N LEU A 636 -36.64 -15.25 -12.51
CA LEU A 636 -36.11 -14.29 -11.54
C LEU A 636 -34.79 -13.67 -12.03
N MET A 637 -33.91 -14.45 -12.65
CA MET A 637 -32.64 -13.98 -13.22
C MET A 637 -32.82 -13.10 -14.46
N ALA A 638 -33.90 -13.31 -15.23
CA ALA A 638 -34.23 -12.51 -16.40
C ALA A 638 -35.14 -11.30 -16.11
N ASP A 639 -35.67 -11.18 -14.89
CA ASP A 639 -36.67 -10.17 -14.56
C ASP A 639 -36.09 -8.74 -14.57
N PRO A 640 -36.69 -7.81 -15.33
CA PRO A 640 -36.14 -6.45 -15.48
C PRO A 640 -36.30 -5.57 -14.23
N TYR A 641 -37.26 -5.86 -13.35
CA TYR A 641 -37.47 -5.06 -12.13
C TYR A 641 -36.60 -5.54 -10.98
N PHE A 642 -36.54 -6.85 -10.77
CA PHE A 642 -35.71 -7.47 -9.74
C PHE A 642 -34.21 -7.24 -10.03
N ASN A 643 -33.81 -7.34 -11.31
CA ASN A 643 -32.44 -7.09 -11.78
C ASN A 643 -32.25 -5.66 -12.31
N ALA A 644 -33.13 -4.73 -11.93
CA ALA A 644 -32.95 -3.31 -12.23
C ALA A 644 -31.57 -2.86 -11.74
N LEU A 645 -30.84 -2.13 -12.59
CA LEU A 645 -29.51 -1.65 -12.28
C LEU A 645 -29.56 -0.72 -11.06
N ARG A 646 -28.74 -1.09 -10.07
CA ARG A 646 -28.55 -0.33 -8.84
C ARG A 646 -27.44 0.69 -9.07
N LEU A 647 -27.81 1.96 -9.27
CA LEU A 647 -26.89 3.03 -9.63
C LEU A 647 -26.86 4.14 -8.58
N LYS A 648 -25.71 4.83 -8.50
CA LYS A 648 -25.52 6.13 -7.84
C LYS A 648 -24.84 7.09 -8.81
N PHE A 649 -24.93 8.40 -8.56
CA PHE A 649 -24.11 9.37 -9.30
C PHE A 649 -22.61 9.15 -9.00
N GLY A 650 -21.77 9.34 -10.02
CA GLY A 650 -20.36 8.94 -10.02
C GLY A 650 -19.35 10.09 -10.10
N TYR A 651 -19.71 11.31 -9.71
CA TYR A 651 -18.78 12.46 -9.65
C TYR A 651 -17.94 12.45 -8.37
N ALA A 652 -18.51 11.93 -7.29
CA ALA A 652 -17.88 11.73 -5.99
C ALA A 652 -18.13 10.31 -5.46
N ILE A 653 -17.18 9.77 -4.71
CA ILE A 653 -17.26 8.43 -4.08
C ILE A 653 -16.64 8.44 -2.68
N THR A 654 -16.95 7.41 -1.89
CA THR A 654 -16.28 7.19 -0.61
C THR A 654 -14.88 6.60 -0.83
N CYS A 655 -13.95 6.84 0.10
CA CYS A 655 -12.60 6.26 0.02
C CYS A 655 -12.60 4.72 -0.08
N HIS A 656 -13.49 4.04 0.66
CA HIS A 656 -13.67 2.59 0.54
C HIS A 656 -14.03 2.15 -0.89
N LYS A 657 -14.93 2.86 -1.57
CA LYS A 657 -15.30 2.56 -2.96
C LYS A 657 -14.22 2.96 -3.97
N ALA A 658 -13.22 3.74 -3.55
CA ALA A 658 -12.10 4.14 -4.38
C ALA A 658 -10.96 3.12 -4.40
N GLN A 659 -10.94 2.14 -3.49
CA GLN A 659 -9.92 1.08 -3.45
C GLN A 659 -9.85 0.31 -4.80
N GLY A 660 -8.64 -0.12 -5.17
CA GLY A 660 -8.38 -0.78 -6.46
C GLY A 660 -8.56 0.11 -7.72
N SER A 661 -8.73 1.43 -7.55
CA SER A 661 -8.96 2.39 -8.64
C SER A 661 -7.90 3.50 -8.65
N GLU A 662 -7.67 4.13 -9.79
CA GLU A 662 -6.78 5.29 -9.93
C GLU A 662 -7.38 6.32 -10.89
N TRP A 663 -7.14 7.61 -10.63
CA TRP A 663 -7.60 8.74 -11.47
C TRP A 663 -6.48 9.74 -11.65
N ASN A 664 -6.49 10.46 -12.78
CA ASN A 664 -5.50 11.49 -13.04
C ASN A 664 -5.65 12.67 -12.07
N HIS A 665 -6.88 13.10 -11.78
CA HIS A 665 -7.15 14.19 -10.86
C HIS A 665 -8.04 13.71 -9.70
N VAL A 666 -7.55 13.86 -8.47
CA VAL A 666 -8.27 13.42 -7.27
C VAL A 666 -8.44 14.59 -6.31
N PHE A 667 -9.67 14.84 -5.91
CA PHE A 667 -10.03 15.84 -4.91
C PHE A 667 -10.36 15.13 -3.61
N VAL A 668 -9.60 15.35 -2.53
CA VAL A 668 -9.82 14.70 -1.24
C VAL A 668 -10.36 15.71 -0.23
N LYS A 669 -11.57 15.44 0.29
CA LYS A 669 -12.09 16.16 1.46
C LYS A 669 -11.45 15.59 2.73
N CYS A 670 -10.35 16.19 3.19
CA CYS A 670 -9.57 15.66 4.31
C CYS A 670 -10.30 15.72 5.65
N LYS A 671 -11.11 16.76 5.89
CA LYS A 671 -11.87 16.88 7.15
C LYS A 671 -12.96 15.82 7.22
N SER A 672 -12.89 14.96 8.23
CA SER A 672 -13.88 13.92 8.51
C SER A 672 -14.28 13.92 9.99
N HIS A 673 -15.18 13.02 10.37
CA HIS A 673 -15.52 12.79 11.78
C HIS A 673 -14.49 11.91 12.50
N LEU A 674 -13.59 11.26 11.76
CA LEU A 674 -12.52 10.46 12.37
C LEU A 674 -11.49 11.39 13.03
N PRO A 675 -11.00 11.05 14.24
CA PRO A 675 -9.89 11.78 14.85
C PRO A 675 -8.64 11.65 13.99
N GLN A 676 -8.05 12.78 13.58
CA GLN A 676 -6.97 12.84 12.60
C GLN A 676 -5.69 12.12 13.04
N LEU A 677 -5.44 12.04 14.35
CA LEU A 677 -4.24 11.46 14.97
C LEU A 677 -4.47 10.01 15.41
N THR A 678 -4.99 9.19 14.49
CA THR A 678 -5.31 7.76 14.71
C THR A 678 -4.88 6.92 13.51
N ALA A 679 -4.63 5.63 13.74
CA ALA A 679 -4.29 4.68 12.68
C ALA A 679 -5.35 4.66 11.56
N ASP A 680 -6.63 4.69 11.92
CA ASP A 680 -7.74 4.61 10.94
C ASP A 680 -7.77 5.82 10.01
N TYR A 681 -7.56 7.03 10.55
CA TYR A 681 -7.49 8.23 9.72
C TYR A 681 -6.24 8.23 8.82
N PHE A 682 -5.10 7.76 9.32
CA PHE A 682 -3.87 7.64 8.53
C PHE A 682 -4.04 6.66 7.37
N ARG A 683 -4.66 5.49 7.61
CA ARG A 683 -4.99 4.52 6.54
C ARG A 683 -5.99 5.10 5.54
N TRP A 684 -7.01 5.80 6.04
CA TRP A 684 -8.01 6.44 5.19
C TRP A 684 -7.37 7.49 4.26
N LEU A 685 -6.52 8.38 4.82
CA LEU A 685 -5.86 9.43 4.05
C LEU A 685 -4.83 8.83 3.09
N TYR A 686 -4.02 7.88 3.54
CA TYR A 686 -3.08 7.13 2.69
C TYR A 686 -3.80 6.50 1.49
N THR A 687 -4.91 5.81 1.75
CA THR A 687 -5.71 5.18 0.70
C THR A 687 -6.24 6.22 -0.27
N ALA A 688 -6.78 7.34 0.22
CA ALA A 688 -7.35 8.42 -0.60
C ALA A 688 -6.32 9.09 -1.51
N ILE A 689 -5.17 9.51 -0.96
CA ILE A 689 -4.15 10.23 -1.74
C ILE A 689 -3.46 9.33 -2.76
N THR A 690 -3.27 8.04 -2.44
CA THR A 690 -2.63 7.07 -3.35
C THR A 690 -3.51 6.66 -4.53
N ARG A 691 -4.79 7.06 -4.57
CA ARG A 691 -5.63 6.91 -5.78
C ARG A 691 -5.23 7.88 -6.90
N THR A 692 -4.36 8.83 -6.61
CA THR A 692 -3.98 9.90 -7.53
C THR A 692 -2.85 9.44 -8.46
N ALA A 693 -3.09 9.52 -9.76
CA ALA A 693 -2.10 9.24 -10.79
C ALA A 693 -1.35 10.51 -11.24
N ARG A 694 -2.01 11.68 -11.34
CA ARG A 694 -1.38 12.94 -11.81
C ARG A 694 -1.36 14.06 -10.79
N HIS A 695 -2.51 14.63 -10.42
CA HIS A 695 -2.62 15.79 -9.53
C HIS A 695 -3.58 15.54 -8.36
N LEU A 696 -3.13 15.86 -7.16
CA LEU A 696 -3.86 15.74 -5.91
C LEU A 696 -4.33 17.11 -5.44
N TYR A 697 -5.64 17.26 -5.24
CA TYR A 697 -6.27 18.46 -4.70
C TYR A 697 -6.81 18.16 -3.31
N LEU A 698 -6.45 18.97 -2.32
CA LEU A 698 -6.83 18.74 -0.93
C LEU A 698 -7.72 19.86 -0.41
N LEU A 699 -8.88 19.49 0.13
CA LEU A 699 -9.73 20.38 0.91
C LEU A 699 -9.48 20.16 2.39
N ASP A 700 -9.29 21.25 3.12
CA ASP A 700 -8.98 21.24 4.55
C ASP A 700 -7.80 20.30 4.90
N PRO A 701 -6.63 20.41 4.22
CA PRO A 701 -5.49 19.53 4.47
C PRO A 701 -5.09 19.58 5.95
N PRO A 702 -4.76 18.43 6.56
CA PRO A 702 -4.38 18.40 7.96
C PRO A 702 -3.04 19.12 8.16
N ASN A 703 -2.97 19.87 9.24
CA ASN A 703 -1.74 20.47 9.74
C ASN A 703 -1.72 20.26 11.25
N ARG A 704 -1.19 19.10 11.68
CA ARG A 704 -1.13 18.68 13.08
C ARG A 704 0.30 18.43 13.50
N GLU A 705 0.81 19.23 14.41
CA GLU A 705 2.13 19.05 15.02
C GLU A 705 2.02 18.52 16.47
N PRO A 706 3.06 17.85 17.00
CA PRO A 706 3.06 17.33 18.37
C PRO A 706 2.83 18.40 19.46
N TRP A 707 3.05 19.67 19.14
CA TRP A 707 2.93 20.82 20.04
C TRP A 707 1.67 21.67 19.84
N ASP A 708 0.77 21.31 18.93
CA ASP A 708 -0.47 22.07 18.69
C ASP A 708 -1.37 22.16 19.92
N ALA A 709 -1.35 21.12 20.76
CA ALA A 709 -2.21 21.01 21.94
C ALA A 709 -1.61 21.68 23.20
N ILE A 710 -0.46 22.37 23.09
CA ILE A 710 0.13 23.06 24.24
C ILE A 710 -0.78 24.19 24.69
N GLN A 711 -1.26 24.09 25.93
CA GLN A 711 -2.02 25.15 26.58
C GLN A 711 -1.22 25.76 27.73
N MET A 712 -1.25 27.09 27.84
CA MET A 712 -0.75 27.80 29.01
C MET A 712 -1.65 27.50 30.20
N VAL A 713 -1.07 26.98 31.28
CA VAL A 713 -1.79 26.87 32.56
C VAL A 713 -1.78 28.24 33.22
N ALA A 714 -2.96 28.86 33.32
CA ALA A 714 -3.12 30.16 33.98
C ALA A 714 -2.67 30.05 35.45
N ASN A 715 -1.75 30.93 35.85
CA ASN A 715 -1.30 31.04 37.23
C ASN A 715 -1.46 32.49 37.70
N PRO A 716 -2.36 32.78 38.66
CA PRO A 716 -2.60 34.14 39.17
C PRO A 716 -1.33 34.84 39.70
N ALA A 717 -0.31 34.07 40.09
CA ALA A 717 0.95 34.62 40.59
C ALA A 717 1.82 35.29 39.49
N LEU A 718 1.58 35.04 38.20
CA LEU A 718 2.28 35.76 37.13
C LEU A 718 1.78 37.19 36.94
N GLU A 719 0.49 37.44 37.17
CA GLU A 719 -0.06 38.81 37.08
C GLU A 719 0.57 39.73 38.13
N MET A 720 0.96 39.17 39.28
CA MET A 720 1.71 39.87 40.33
C MET A 720 3.17 40.18 39.95
N LEU A 721 3.78 39.42 39.04
CA LEU A 721 5.15 39.67 38.54
C LEU A 721 5.20 40.71 37.42
N SER A 722 4.06 40.99 36.77
CA SER A 722 3.92 42.00 35.69
C SER A 722 3.52 43.41 36.17
N ALA A 723 3.25 43.60 37.46
CA ALA A 723 2.88 44.90 38.02
C ALA A 723 4.12 45.79 38.22
N THR A 724 4.28 46.82 37.38
CA THR A 724 5.32 47.85 37.50
C THR A 724 5.14 48.73 38.74
N PRO A 725 6.17 48.96 39.57
CA PRO A 725 6.22 50.10 40.48
C PRO A 725 6.55 51.40 39.71
N SER A 726 5.90 52.50 40.10
CA SER A 726 6.13 53.87 39.61
C SER A 726 7.54 54.40 39.97
N PRO A 727 8.17 55.28 39.18
CA PRO A 727 9.57 55.66 39.37
C PRO A 727 9.73 56.80 40.40
N ALA A 728 10.78 56.72 41.22
CA ALA A 728 11.30 57.83 42.04
C ALA A 728 12.80 58.05 41.74
N PRO A 729 13.32 59.28 41.89
CA PRO A 729 14.41 59.81 41.07
C PRO A 729 15.82 59.42 41.52
N ALA A 730 16.73 59.46 40.55
CA ALA A 730 18.14 59.13 40.62
C ALA A 730 18.95 60.01 41.61
N PRO A 731 20.11 59.48 42.04
CA PRO A 731 21.31 60.30 42.05
C PRO A 731 22.51 59.61 41.35
N ALA A 732 23.42 60.43 40.85
CA ALA A 732 24.75 60.09 40.35
C ALA A 732 25.75 61.11 40.95
N PRO A 733 27.09 60.97 40.80
CA PRO A 733 27.95 59.78 40.71
C PRO A 733 29.21 59.89 41.64
N SER A 734 30.01 58.82 41.79
CA SER A 734 31.50 58.89 41.74
C SER A 734 32.14 57.50 41.84
N VAL A 735 32.90 57.10 40.81
CA VAL A 735 34.39 56.99 40.70
C VAL A 735 34.99 55.73 41.32
N ALA A 736 35.55 54.86 40.46
CA ALA A 736 36.92 54.31 40.48
C ALA A 736 36.91 52.89 39.88
N ALA A 737 37.52 52.70 38.71
CA ALA A 737 38.87 52.18 38.53
C ALA A 737 38.87 50.70 38.12
N SER A 738 39.24 50.50 36.86
CA SER A 738 39.55 49.25 36.20
C SER A 738 40.91 48.71 36.63
N ALA A 739 41.01 47.40 36.79
CA ALA A 739 42.25 46.65 36.57
C ALA A 739 41.90 45.22 36.14
N SER A 740 42.42 44.84 34.98
CA SER A 740 42.34 43.49 34.39
C SER A 740 43.22 42.49 35.14
N ALA A 741 42.80 41.23 35.22
CA ALA A 741 43.74 40.12 35.25
C ALA A 741 43.10 38.88 34.61
N ALA A 742 43.71 38.42 33.52
CA ALA A 742 43.49 37.10 32.94
C ALA A 742 44.20 36.04 33.79
N ILE A 743 43.62 34.85 33.95
CA ILE A 743 44.35 33.65 34.38
C ILE A 743 43.85 32.42 33.58
N ALA A 744 44.84 31.65 33.12
CA ALA A 744 44.77 30.41 32.34
C ALA A 744 44.59 29.15 33.25
N PRO A 745 44.60 27.91 32.72
CA PRO A 745 43.84 26.76 33.27
C PRO A 745 44.57 25.86 34.28
N ALA A 746 43.78 24.92 34.84
CA ALA A 746 44.13 23.63 35.47
C ALA A 746 44.52 23.57 36.96
N LEU A 747 43.71 22.81 37.72
CA LEU A 747 44.10 21.94 38.84
C LEU A 747 42.96 20.94 39.09
N GLN A 748 43.23 19.65 38.88
CA GLN A 748 42.35 18.57 39.32
C GLN A 748 42.29 18.60 40.85
N SER A 749 41.22 19.12 41.41
CA SER A 749 41.03 19.17 42.85
C SER A 749 40.47 17.83 43.34
N GLU A 750 41.04 17.25 44.40
CA GLU A 750 40.50 16.04 45.05
C GLU A 750 39.00 16.21 45.35
N THR A 751 38.16 15.29 44.88
CA THR A 751 36.69 15.36 45.03
C THR A 751 36.18 14.61 46.26
N PHE A 752 37.08 14.07 47.09
CA PHE A 752 36.79 13.34 48.34
C PHE A 752 35.73 12.22 48.20
N GLY A 753 35.62 11.59 47.03
CA GLY A 753 34.66 10.51 46.76
C GLY A 753 33.33 10.95 46.13
N ILE A 754 33.15 12.25 45.86
CA ILE A 754 31.95 12.79 45.19
C ILE A 754 32.01 12.46 43.68
N PRO A 755 31.03 11.72 43.12
CA PRO A 755 30.97 11.42 41.70
C PRO A 755 30.68 12.68 40.86
N ALA A 756 31.18 12.72 39.62
CA ALA A 756 30.98 13.85 38.70
C ALA A 756 29.50 14.20 38.44
N SER A 757 28.59 13.23 38.61
CA SER A 757 27.14 13.40 38.48
C SER A 757 26.49 14.12 39.66
N ALA A 758 27.15 14.23 40.82
CA ALA A 758 26.63 14.90 42.02
C ALA A 758 27.00 16.40 42.01
N THR A 759 26.48 17.13 41.02
CA THR A 759 26.73 18.56 40.77
C THR A 759 26.56 19.45 42.00
N MET A 760 25.53 19.18 42.81
CA MET A 760 25.25 19.91 44.05
C MET A 760 26.36 19.73 45.10
N LEU A 761 26.87 18.51 45.28
CA LEU A 761 27.92 18.22 46.26
C LEU A 761 29.28 18.79 45.82
N LEU A 762 29.55 18.80 44.51
CA LEU A 762 30.74 19.46 43.96
C LEU A 762 30.67 20.99 44.12
N ALA A 763 29.49 21.58 43.91
CA ALA A 763 29.26 23.01 44.17
C ALA A 763 29.41 23.35 45.66
N LEU A 764 28.89 22.49 46.55
CA LEU A 764 29.07 22.64 48.00
C LEU A 764 30.56 22.59 48.38
N LEU A 765 31.31 21.61 47.87
CA LEU A 765 32.74 21.47 48.13
C LEU A 765 33.54 22.69 47.63
N ALA A 766 33.20 23.21 46.46
CA ALA A 766 33.84 24.41 45.90
C ALA A 766 33.59 25.64 46.79
N GLU A 767 32.36 25.80 47.28
CA GLU A 767 32.01 26.94 48.14
C GLU A 767 32.62 26.82 49.55
N VAL A 768 32.68 25.62 50.13
CA VAL A 768 33.40 25.36 51.39
C VAL A 768 34.88 25.72 51.23
N ARG A 769 35.53 25.31 50.12
CA ARG A 769 36.92 25.70 49.81
C ARG A 769 37.10 27.20 49.67
N ARG A 770 36.14 27.89 49.02
CA ARG A 770 36.16 29.35 48.88
C ARG A 770 36.13 30.06 50.23
N LEU A 771 35.30 29.59 51.16
CA LEU A 771 35.10 30.21 52.47
C LEU A 771 36.29 30.00 53.43
N ILE A 772 36.99 28.87 53.32
CA ILE A 772 38.19 28.58 54.14
C ILE A 772 39.50 29.08 53.50
N ALA A 773 39.46 29.52 52.25
CA ALA A 773 40.65 30.01 51.54
C ALA A 773 41.33 31.16 52.29
N GLY A 774 42.65 31.06 52.47
CA GLY A 774 43.45 32.07 53.17
C GLY A 774 43.44 31.98 54.71
N ARG A 775 42.75 31.00 55.31
CA ARG A 775 42.65 30.83 56.78
C ARG A 775 43.60 29.78 57.38
N GLY A 776 44.49 29.20 56.57
CA GLY A 776 45.42 28.15 57.02
C GLY A 776 44.75 26.81 57.38
N VAL A 777 43.51 26.59 56.93
CA VAL A 777 42.72 25.39 57.21
C VAL A 777 42.65 24.50 55.96
N SER A 778 42.88 23.20 56.11
CA SER A 778 42.75 22.21 55.03
C SER A 778 41.58 21.26 55.29
N ILE A 779 40.99 20.71 54.22
CA ILE A 779 39.95 19.66 54.31
C ILE A 779 40.67 18.31 54.28
N GLU A 780 40.60 17.54 55.36
CA GLU A 780 41.21 16.21 55.44
C GLU A 780 40.32 15.15 54.82
N ASN A 781 39.01 15.23 55.08
CA ASN A 781 38.06 14.24 54.59
C ASN A 781 36.62 14.78 54.56
N VAL A 782 35.77 14.18 53.74
CA VAL A 782 34.34 14.43 53.66
C VAL A 782 33.59 13.12 53.80
N LEU A 783 32.73 13.00 54.82
CA LEU A 783 31.90 11.83 55.04
C LEU A 783 30.47 12.09 54.52
N HIS A 784 30.09 11.33 53.51
CA HIS A 784 28.79 11.43 52.83
C HIS A 784 27.67 10.71 53.58
N HIS A 785 26.62 11.43 53.96
CA HIS A 785 25.39 10.86 54.54
C HIS A 785 24.14 11.35 53.78
N GLN A 786 23.02 10.64 53.93
CA GLN A 786 21.77 11.06 53.29
C GLN A 786 21.35 12.45 53.81
N TYR A 787 21.32 13.45 52.93
CA TYR A 787 20.99 14.84 53.23
C TYR A 787 21.96 15.59 54.16
N LYS A 788 23.19 15.09 54.32
CA LYS A 788 24.18 15.67 55.24
C LYS A 788 25.62 15.32 54.83
N GLU A 789 26.49 16.32 54.76
CA GLU A 789 27.94 16.14 54.58
C GLU A 789 28.68 16.48 55.87
N ALA A 790 29.60 15.63 56.31
CA ALA A 790 30.46 15.94 57.46
C ALA A 790 31.89 16.20 56.99
N TYR A 791 32.31 17.46 57.07
CA TYR A 791 33.64 17.92 56.70
C TYR A 791 34.58 17.86 57.90
N LEU A 792 35.72 17.19 57.72
CA LEU A 792 36.81 17.18 58.68
C LEU A 792 37.89 18.15 58.20
N PHE A 793 38.24 19.11 59.06
CA PHE A 793 39.23 20.14 58.81
C PHE A 793 40.40 19.99 59.77
N SER A 794 41.59 20.39 59.32
CA SER A 794 42.75 20.52 60.19
C SER A 794 43.50 21.83 60.00
N ARG A 795 44.04 22.33 61.11
CA ARG A 795 44.97 23.47 61.20
C ARG A 795 46.05 23.12 62.22
N GLU A 796 47.27 22.92 61.74
CA GLU A 796 48.45 22.52 62.55
C GLU A 796 48.22 21.25 63.39
N MET A 797 47.89 21.37 64.69
CA MET A 797 47.59 20.24 65.59
C MET A 797 46.12 20.17 66.04
N GLU A 798 45.25 21.05 65.53
CA GLU A 798 43.82 21.04 65.84
C GLU A 798 43.00 20.47 64.67
N SER A 799 42.07 19.57 65.00
CA SER A 799 41.08 19.02 64.06
C SER A 799 39.68 19.50 64.44
N ALA A 800 38.87 19.89 63.45
CA ALA A 800 37.49 20.31 63.64
C ALA A 800 36.56 19.59 62.65
N ARG A 801 35.39 19.17 63.14
CA ARG A 801 34.34 18.60 62.31
C ARG A 801 33.19 19.60 62.17
N ILE A 802 32.71 19.82 60.95
CA ILE A 802 31.50 20.59 60.66
C ILE A 802 30.54 19.76 59.83
N ASP A 803 29.32 19.65 60.30
CA ASP A 803 28.23 18.95 59.67
C ASP A 803 27.33 19.94 58.89
N ILE A 804 27.19 19.74 57.59
CA ILE A 804 26.38 20.57 56.69
C ILE A 804 25.18 19.75 56.21
N ALA A 805 23.98 20.10 56.66
CA ALA A 805 22.72 19.48 56.25
C ALA A 805 22.08 20.23 55.08
N TYR A 806 21.42 19.49 54.18
CA TYR A 806 20.73 20.04 53.01
C TYR A 806 19.44 19.27 52.71
N ASN A 807 18.55 19.80 51.87
CA ASN A 807 17.31 19.12 51.49
C ASN A 807 17.31 18.69 50.02
N GLY A 808 16.29 17.90 49.62
CA GLY A 808 16.10 17.45 48.23
C GLY A 808 15.82 18.55 47.20
N LYS A 809 15.91 19.83 47.58
CA LYS A 809 15.87 21.01 46.69
C LYS A 809 17.23 21.71 46.60
N SER A 810 18.32 21.01 46.91
CA SER A 810 19.71 21.51 46.83
C SER A 810 19.99 22.76 47.66
N LYS A 811 19.27 22.94 48.77
CA LYS A 811 19.43 24.07 49.70
C LYS A 811 20.03 23.59 51.01
N VAL A 812 21.08 24.27 51.48
CA VAL A 812 21.69 24.02 52.79
C VAL A 812 20.71 24.47 53.89
N THR A 813 20.30 23.53 54.74
CA THR A 813 19.31 23.72 55.81
C THR A 813 19.95 23.98 57.17
N GLY A 814 21.19 23.53 57.38
CA GLY A 814 21.89 23.75 58.65
C GLY A 814 23.39 23.49 58.55
N VAL A 815 24.15 24.18 59.39
CA VAL A 815 25.59 23.99 59.59
C VAL A 815 25.80 23.90 61.10
N ALA A 816 26.48 22.85 61.56
CA ALA A 816 26.69 22.61 62.98
C ALA A 816 28.06 21.97 63.26
N ALA A 817 28.73 22.42 64.32
CA ALA A 817 29.91 21.76 64.87
C ALA A 817 29.47 20.80 66.00
N PRO A 818 29.60 19.47 65.84
CA PRO A 818 29.23 18.51 66.90
C PRO A 818 30.13 18.58 68.14
N TYR A 819 31.37 19.08 68.01
CA TYR A 819 32.30 19.27 69.11
C TYR A 819 32.83 20.70 69.09
N LEU A 820 32.90 21.35 70.25
CA LEU A 820 33.36 22.73 70.41
C LEU A 820 34.86 22.76 70.67
N SER A 821 35.61 23.33 69.72
CA SER A 821 37.00 23.76 69.83
C SER A 821 37.11 25.20 69.31
N GLU A 822 38.26 25.83 69.50
CA GLU A 822 38.50 27.19 68.99
C GLU A 822 38.36 27.21 67.45
N LEU A 823 38.98 26.23 66.77
CA LEU A 823 38.85 26.03 65.32
C LEU A 823 37.42 25.71 64.86
N SER A 824 36.68 24.85 65.58
CA SER A 824 35.31 24.49 65.15
C SER A 824 34.32 25.64 65.33
N THR A 825 34.52 26.49 66.34
CA THR A 825 33.70 27.69 66.55
C THR A 825 33.95 28.72 65.44
N GLU A 826 35.22 28.92 65.07
CA GLU A 826 35.60 29.78 63.95
C GLU A 826 35.01 29.28 62.62
N LEU A 827 35.21 27.99 62.30
CA LEU A 827 34.71 27.41 61.06
C LEU A 827 33.19 27.36 61.00
N ASN A 828 32.51 27.11 62.11
CA ASN A 828 31.06 27.14 62.16
C ASN A 828 30.51 28.56 61.90
N ALA A 829 31.18 29.61 62.39
CA ALA A 829 30.79 30.99 62.12
C ALA A 829 30.96 31.36 60.64
N VAL A 830 32.06 30.92 60.01
CA VAL A 830 32.36 31.18 58.60
C VAL A 830 31.43 30.39 57.67
N LEU A 831 31.26 29.09 57.93
CA LEU A 831 30.44 28.21 57.11
C LEU A 831 28.94 28.40 57.36
N ALA A 832 28.52 29.08 58.43
CA ALA A 832 27.13 29.46 58.64
C ALA A 832 26.57 30.34 57.52
N GLU A 833 27.41 31.04 56.75
CA GLU A 833 27.01 31.80 55.55
C GLU A 833 26.40 30.90 54.46
N LEU A 834 26.72 29.59 54.47
CA LEU A 834 26.13 28.62 53.56
C LEU A 834 24.64 28.39 53.86
N LYS A 835 24.17 28.68 55.08
CA LYS A 835 22.79 28.42 55.49
C LYS A 835 21.83 29.28 54.67
N GLY A 836 21.04 28.63 53.84
CA GLY A 836 20.06 29.28 52.97
C GLY A 836 20.52 29.54 51.54
N LEU A 837 21.78 29.25 51.19
CA LEU A 837 22.28 29.35 49.82
C LEU A 837 21.71 28.22 48.94
N PRO A 838 21.10 28.52 47.78
CA PRO A 838 20.82 27.52 46.75
C PRO A 838 22.12 27.20 46.00
N LEU A 839 22.59 25.97 46.10
CA LEU A 839 23.79 25.52 45.38
C LEU A 839 23.38 25.18 43.94
N ALA A 840 23.98 25.87 42.96
CA ALA A 840 23.62 25.74 41.55
C ALA A 840 23.97 24.34 41.00
N ASP A 841 23.04 23.75 40.25
CA ASP A 841 23.32 22.57 39.42
C ASP A 841 24.19 22.98 38.21
N GLY A 842 25.41 22.45 38.16
CA GLY A 842 26.17 22.11 36.95
C GLY A 842 26.45 23.22 35.93
N GLY A 843 27.73 23.46 35.64
CA GLY A 843 28.17 24.24 34.48
C GLY A 843 27.65 23.67 33.15
N PRO A 844 27.55 24.49 32.10
CA PRO A 844 26.81 24.18 30.88
C PRO A 844 27.55 23.15 30.02
N ALA A 845 26.95 21.96 29.85
CA ALA A 845 27.02 21.30 28.56
C ALA A 845 26.27 22.20 27.56
N GLY A 846 26.81 22.40 26.36
CA GLY A 846 26.19 23.26 25.35
C GLY A 846 24.74 22.83 25.14
N VAL A 847 23.79 23.74 25.41
CA VAL A 847 22.35 23.47 25.31
C VAL A 847 21.94 23.00 23.89
N ALA A 848 22.76 23.30 22.88
CA ALA A 848 22.60 22.82 21.52
C ALA A 848 22.88 21.30 21.33
N ASP A 849 23.68 20.68 22.19
CA ASP A 849 24.14 19.28 22.05
C ASP A 849 23.31 18.28 22.87
N VAL A 850 22.16 18.70 23.41
CA VAL A 850 21.30 17.83 24.23
C VAL A 850 20.47 16.91 23.32
N HIS A 851 20.58 15.60 23.55
CA HIS A 851 19.82 14.58 22.84
C HIS A 851 18.96 13.76 23.82
N PHE A 852 17.67 13.66 23.52
CA PHE A 852 16.65 12.92 24.28
C PHE A 852 16.39 11.54 23.66
N ALA A 853 15.89 10.60 24.47
CA ALA A 853 15.58 9.23 24.01
C ALA A 853 14.43 9.18 23.00
N LYS A 854 13.45 10.08 23.12
CA LYS A 854 12.29 10.12 22.21
C LYS A 854 12.50 11.15 21.09
N PRO A 855 12.30 10.79 19.81
CA PRO A 855 12.55 11.69 18.67
C PRO A 855 11.80 13.02 18.73
N PHE A 856 10.52 13.01 19.10
CA PHE A 856 9.70 14.23 19.13
C PHE A 856 10.18 15.28 20.15
N LEU A 857 10.90 14.84 21.20
CA LEU A 857 11.52 15.73 22.18
C LEU A 857 12.72 16.48 21.60
N ASN A 858 13.51 15.81 20.73
CA ASN A 858 14.63 16.42 20.02
C ASN A 858 14.13 17.45 19.00
N GLU A 859 13.07 17.11 18.26
CA GLU A 859 12.45 18.03 17.30
C GLU A 859 11.87 19.27 17.98
N PHE A 860 11.18 19.09 19.11
CA PHE A 860 10.67 20.19 19.91
C PHE A 860 11.80 21.10 20.41
N HIS A 861 12.88 20.52 20.95
CA HIS A 861 14.05 21.27 21.39
C HIS A 861 14.70 22.07 20.25
N ALA A 862 14.85 21.47 19.08
CA ALA A 862 15.37 22.15 17.89
C ALA A 862 14.48 23.34 17.46
N LYS A 863 13.16 23.18 17.48
CA LYS A 863 12.21 24.28 17.19
C LYS A 863 12.29 25.38 18.25
N VAL A 864 12.41 25.05 19.53
CA VAL A 864 12.63 26.04 20.62
C VAL A 864 13.91 26.83 20.39
N LEU A 865 15.02 26.17 20.06
CA LEU A 865 16.29 26.84 19.72
C LEU A 865 16.14 27.80 18.53
N SER A 866 15.42 27.38 17.48
CA SER A 866 15.14 28.21 16.31
C SER A 866 14.31 29.46 16.66
N LEU A 867 13.30 29.33 17.54
CA LEU A 867 12.48 30.46 17.99
C LEU A 867 13.26 31.44 18.89
N CYS A 868 14.16 30.91 19.72
CA CYS A 868 15.06 31.69 20.56
C CYS A 868 16.04 32.55 19.72
N ALA A 869 16.59 31.99 18.63
CA ALA A 869 17.51 32.70 17.75
C ALA A 869 16.92 33.99 17.14
N GLY A 870 15.60 34.03 16.92
CA GLY A 870 14.89 35.19 16.36
C GLY A 870 14.41 36.24 17.37
N SER A 871 14.52 35.98 18.68
CA SER A 871 13.84 36.78 19.73
C SER A 871 14.79 37.41 20.76
N GLY A 872 16.11 37.21 20.63
CA GLY A 872 17.11 37.70 21.59
C GLY A 872 17.03 37.00 22.96
N ILE A 873 16.29 35.90 23.06
CA ILE A 873 16.17 35.07 24.26
C ILE A 873 17.17 33.94 24.15
N THR A 874 18.01 33.74 25.16
CA THR A 874 19.00 32.66 25.20
C THR A 874 18.46 31.48 26.00
N LEU A 875 18.54 30.27 25.45
CA LEU A 875 18.22 29.05 26.21
C LEU A 875 19.45 28.65 27.04
N HIS A 876 19.30 28.64 28.36
CA HIS A 876 20.38 28.40 29.32
C HIS A 876 20.46 26.94 29.77
N ASN A 877 19.33 26.26 29.93
CA ASN A 877 19.32 24.86 30.38
C ASN A 877 18.04 24.15 29.95
N VAL A 878 18.11 22.84 29.74
CA VAL A 878 16.97 21.94 29.58
C VAL A 878 17.18 20.69 30.44
N ALA A 879 16.17 20.29 31.19
CA ALA A 879 16.19 19.08 32.01
C ALA A 879 14.98 18.20 31.70
N GLU A 880 15.23 16.90 31.47
CA GLU A 880 14.17 15.91 31.29
C GLU A 880 13.67 15.40 32.65
N LEU A 881 12.37 15.57 32.89
CA LEU A 881 11.64 15.09 34.06
C LEU A 881 10.62 14.04 33.60
N GLN A 882 10.06 13.29 34.54
CA GLN A 882 9.03 12.30 34.21
C GLN A 882 7.81 12.99 33.59
N TRP A 883 7.53 12.72 32.31
CA TRP A 883 6.44 13.32 31.52
C TRP A 883 6.54 14.85 31.33
N CYS A 884 7.71 15.44 31.51
CA CYS A 884 7.89 16.89 31.46
C CYS A 884 9.30 17.29 31.03
N GLN A 885 9.45 18.37 30.29
CA GLN A 885 10.74 19.01 30.04
C GLN A 885 10.78 20.39 30.71
N ARG A 886 11.81 20.65 31.50
CA ARG A 886 12.04 21.94 32.14
C ARG A 886 13.05 22.77 31.35
N TYR A 887 12.60 23.87 30.77
CA TYR A 887 13.45 24.81 30.04
C TYR A 887 13.74 26.06 30.88
N SER A 888 15.00 26.52 30.87
CA SER A 888 15.44 27.77 31.48
C SER A 888 15.93 28.74 30.42
N PHE A 889 15.37 29.94 30.39
CA PHE A 889 15.67 31.00 29.43
C PHE A 889 16.24 32.23 30.14
N THR A 890 17.09 32.98 29.45
CA THR A 890 17.73 34.21 29.94
C THR A 890 17.73 35.32 28.89
N ARG A 891 17.47 36.56 29.32
CA ARG A 891 17.66 37.78 28.52
C ARG A 891 18.04 38.93 29.44
N ASP A 892 19.14 39.61 29.16
CA ASP A 892 19.63 40.79 29.91
C ASP A 892 19.67 40.58 31.44
N GLY A 893 20.03 39.38 31.90
CA GLY A 893 20.08 39.01 33.31
C GLY A 893 18.75 38.60 33.96
N ALA A 894 17.61 38.76 33.27
CA ALA A 894 16.32 38.22 33.68
C ALA A 894 16.22 36.73 33.31
N ARG A 895 15.60 35.92 34.17
CA ARG A 895 15.45 34.46 34.01
C ARG A 895 13.97 34.06 33.93
N ALA A 896 13.63 33.15 33.03
CA ALA A 896 12.32 32.51 32.94
C ALA A 896 12.47 30.98 32.91
N VAL A 897 11.66 30.26 33.68
CA VAL A 897 11.72 28.79 33.76
C VAL A 897 10.34 28.21 33.53
N TYR A 898 10.25 27.23 32.63
CA TYR A 898 9.00 26.62 32.18
C TYR A 898 9.06 25.10 32.23
N ASP A 899 8.00 24.50 32.75
CA ASP A 899 7.71 23.06 32.72
C ASP A 899 6.73 22.77 31.59
N ILE A 900 7.13 21.93 30.64
CA ILE A 900 6.36 21.59 29.45
C ILE A 900 6.03 20.10 29.51
N SER A 901 4.77 19.77 29.77
CA SER A 901 4.31 18.39 29.97
C SER A 901 3.85 17.73 28.68
N TYR A 902 4.12 16.44 28.52
CA TYR A 902 3.68 15.61 27.39
C TYR A 902 2.98 14.33 27.86
N ASN A 903 2.21 13.68 26.98
CA ASN A 903 1.40 12.51 27.30
C ASN A 903 1.96 11.21 26.70
N GLY A 904 1.31 10.07 27.00
CA GLY A 904 1.66 8.74 26.47
C GLY A 904 1.48 8.55 24.97
N LYS A 905 0.95 9.55 24.26
CA LYS A 905 0.83 9.58 22.80
C LYS A 905 1.90 10.48 22.16
N ASP A 906 2.94 10.85 22.91
CA ASP A 906 4.05 11.70 22.46
C ASP A 906 3.58 13.06 21.92
N GLN A 907 2.61 13.66 22.61
CA GLN A 907 2.06 14.99 22.34
C GLN A 907 2.26 15.90 23.56
N PHE A 908 2.66 17.14 23.33
CA PHE A 908 2.74 18.15 24.37
C PHE A 908 1.34 18.69 24.71
N THR A 909 1.11 18.97 25.99
CA THR A 909 -0.24 19.25 26.51
C THR A 909 -0.32 20.52 27.33
N LYS A 910 0.68 20.79 28.16
CA LYS A 910 0.66 21.90 29.12
C LYS A 910 2.01 22.59 29.15
N CYS A 911 1.96 23.90 29.26
CA CYS A 911 3.11 24.76 29.51
C CYS A 911 2.83 25.55 30.79
N GLN A 912 3.68 25.39 31.81
CA GLN A 912 3.52 26.04 33.10
C GLN A 912 4.82 26.73 33.56
N PRO A 913 4.77 28.02 33.93
CA PRO A 913 5.91 28.71 34.49
C PRO A 913 6.20 28.27 35.93
N VAL A 914 7.48 28.05 36.24
CA VAL A 914 7.95 27.79 37.60
C VAL A 914 8.19 29.13 38.29
N VAL A 915 7.12 29.72 38.83
CA VAL A 915 7.08 31.10 39.37
C VAL A 915 8.22 31.40 40.34
N THR A 916 8.61 30.45 41.19
CA THR A 916 9.71 30.62 42.17
C THR A 916 11.09 30.73 41.53
N ALA A 917 11.24 30.38 40.25
CA ALA A 917 12.49 30.40 39.49
C ALA A 917 12.48 31.45 38.35
N CYS A 918 11.41 32.24 38.23
CA CYS A 918 11.30 33.34 37.28
C CYS A 918 11.64 34.67 37.95
N SER A 919 12.38 35.54 37.24
CA SER A 919 12.59 36.93 37.63
C SER A 919 11.29 37.74 37.45
N PRO A 920 11.04 38.77 38.28
CA PRO A 920 9.98 39.75 38.02
C PRO A 920 10.21 40.48 36.69
N GLY A 921 9.14 40.71 35.92
CA GLY A 921 9.22 41.37 34.60
C GLY A 921 8.45 40.66 33.48
N THR A 922 8.64 41.12 32.25
CA THR A 922 7.88 40.66 31.06
C THR A 922 8.42 39.38 30.43
N LEU A 923 9.67 39.00 30.71
CA LEU A 923 10.34 37.87 30.05
C LEU A 923 9.57 36.55 30.20
N ALA A 924 8.99 36.27 31.37
CA ALA A 924 8.19 35.07 31.56
C ALA A 924 6.98 35.05 30.61
N ALA A 925 6.22 36.15 30.53
CA ALA A 925 5.07 36.24 29.62
C ALA A 925 5.48 36.09 28.15
N GLU A 926 6.59 36.71 27.74
CA GLU A 926 7.12 36.61 26.38
C GLU A 926 7.56 35.19 26.02
N VAL A 927 8.27 34.50 26.93
CA VAL A 927 8.63 33.08 26.76
C VAL A 927 7.39 32.19 26.71
N GLY A 928 6.37 32.48 27.53
CA GLY A 928 5.08 31.78 27.48
C GLY A 928 4.39 31.93 26.12
N GLN A 929 4.40 33.12 25.51
CA GLN A 929 3.89 33.35 24.16
C GLN A 929 4.74 32.63 23.10
N LEU A 930 6.06 32.64 23.23
CA LEU A 930 6.97 31.93 22.33
C LEU A 930 6.71 30.42 22.34
N LEU A 931 6.55 29.82 23.52
CA LEU A 931 6.32 28.39 23.70
C LEU A 931 4.89 27.92 23.36
N THR A 932 3.97 28.84 23.10
CA THR A 932 2.59 28.52 22.71
C THR A 932 2.29 29.02 21.31
N VAL A 933 2.09 30.33 21.15
CA VAL A 933 1.81 30.96 19.86
C VAL A 933 2.99 30.79 18.89
N GLY A 934 4.22 30.96 19.36
CA GLY A 934 5.41 30.81 18.51
C GLY A 934 5.67 29.37 18.06
N MET A 935 5.24 28.37 18.83
CA MET A 935 5.32 26.96 18.43
C MET A 935 4.24 26.60 17.40
N GLN A 936 3.09 27.26 17.44
CA GLN A 936 1.96 27.08 16.51
C GLN A 936 2.10 27.89 15.21
N ALA A 937 3.13 28.75 15.11
CA ALA A 937 3.49 29.52 13.93
C ALA A 937 4.60 28.83 13.11
#